data_AF-A0A094GCT7-F1
#
_entry.id   AF-A0A094GCT7-F1
#
_cell.length_a   1.000
_cell.length_b   1.000
_cell.length_c   1.000
_cell.angle_alpha   90.00
_cell.angle_beta   90.00
_cell.angle_gamma   90.00
#
_symmetry.space_group_name_H-M   'P 1'
#
loop_
_entity.id
_entity.type
_entity.pdbx_description
1 polymer ?
#
loop_
_entity_poly.entity_id
_entity_poly.type
_entity_poly.pdbx_seq_one_letter_code
_entity_poly.pdbx_strand_id
1 'polypeptide(L)'
;MPNSLSAPWTWLYQYISTLMVCVAVSTYGLSIGRPMLQTGAVQLPYAEVLRFAFPLSTTLLHQFIATIFIVLSGCIPFFLQLVKRTWPSEFYKPVPAVDTKLNDYSGTDSTKQVLRPASDPNEARNIFALAGIIATEYALTNYVFCFAPLEIYTISRSLVLPISMLLSKLVFSNQDTSLVVGKTYPSLMLSLGTVIAAYRHDLPWPSDAVWYAFISSVFGAIWPEFMRYTFANTSLAGGISGHTGGYFGLSRGLRRQDRQQCIFTIWRYTCCVSLSCVAILFGAVLISAEPQQVSRNFYVNGVLFQWLLLQIQIGFFRFIFFCSTLLLIHATCATTANFVVVLAYASQMSVLTFSSLLYSQKIGITVCVASGVWFLKNHGGSFDTLFSWMEKTSFSRHKGYFRFLTLWRVIIVALIMVSCLVGFQIPGVHRTEVRLPPFSPPTPYNDAYLGPRARPDIVANLDLLVDECRGPYETPEKLRNVRMCIDYLATQQDTYFQVPEAGQRVSNTVPEQSSGASDCGGHIILYHVWWSGPPSWRTELFIKSYFYTQRLACSRLWIWINVDHHPSALTDWINHPNFAKFLPFVDTGVIALKEWRLPSSVPISPTVDSLDRARYYSQPGQPNSQGEVFVADSIIRDSSGQEHIQFYKPGDQTQLTFYTVASSDAARLIILHLHGGIYLDIDMLLLRDMRPLLLPGRAFSERWGAHSDPTLYNNALVALPANSTMSSYLLTGGTRMGLMYHFMILGRMMVSEGRNEIDAGRGLLKLESAFFDPPWPAMDGMATGRCLVPCLRSWSDVFKARISDDEWSAYDGEMAPFSEHGNNRTMENFFRGAWAYHMHNRWNAVYEEGSWIDVIARSHDRFFTGAGTNAYGEKWTEKTLSQYATES
;
A
#
# COMPACT_ATOMS: atom_id res chain seq x y z
N MET A 1 -30.19 -23.75 -42.26
CA MET A 1 -28.85 -23.73 -41.64
C MET A 1 -28.01 -22.64 -42.29
N PRO A 2 -27.61 -21.57 -41.58
CA PRO A 2 -26.55 -20.71 -42.07
C PRO A 2 -25.28 -20.78 -41.20
N ASN A 3 -24.17 -20.99 -41.91
CA ASN A 3 -22.84 -20.40 -41.69
C ASN A 3 -21.99 -20.90 -40.52
N SER A 4 -21.34 -22.05 -40.73
CA SER A 4 -20.03 -22.29 -40.12
C SER A 4 -19.04 -21.21 -40.60
N LEU A 5 -18.57 -20.36 -39.69
CA LEU A 5 -17.44 -19.46 -39.93
C LEU A 5 -16.29 -20.28 -40.54
N SER A 6 -15.78 -19.86 -41.71
CA SER A 6 -14.71 -20.60 -42.37
C SER A 6 -13.42 -20.58 -41.52
N ALA A 7 -12.61 -21.64 -41.60
CA ALA A 7 -11.33 -21.81 -40.88
C ALA A 7 -10.42 -20.55 -40.78
N PRO A 8 -10.31 -19.66 -41.80
CA PRO A 8 -9.54 -18.42 -41.67
C PRO A 8 -10.13 -17.41 -40.67
N TRP A 9 -11.46 -17.33 -40.51
CA TRP A 9 -12.08 -16.45 -39.53
C TRP A 9 -11.77 -16.93 -38.10
N THR A 10 -11.84 -18.23 -37.84
CA THR A 10 -11.49 -18.79 -36.53
C THR A 10 -10.04 -18.53 -36.12
N TRP A 11 -9.08 -18.56 -37.06
CA TRP A 11 -7.68 -18.24 -36.79
C TRP A 11 -7.46 -16.75 -36.50
N LEU A 12 -8.12 -15.86 -37.26
CA LEU A 12 -8.04 -14.42 -37.05
C LEU A 12 -8.64 -14.01 -35.69
N TYR A 13 -9.78 -14.60 -35.31
CA TYR A 13 -10.37 -14.41 -33.99
C TYR A 13 -9.45 -14.90 -32.87
N GLN A 14 -8.84 -16.08 -33.01
CA GLN A 14 -7.87 -16.59 -32.04
C GLN A 14 -6.64 -15.69 -31.91
N TYR A 15 -6.17 -15.11 -33.02
CA TYR A 15 -5.06 -14.17 -33.03
C TYR A 15 -5.40 -12.86 -32.30
N ILE A 16 -6.55 -12.25 -32.59
CA ILE A 16 -7.02 -11.02 -31.94
C ILE A 16 -7.23 -11.25 -30.43
N SER A 17 -7.90 -12.34 -30.04
CA SER A 17 -8.11 -12.68 -28.63
C SER A 17 -6.79 -12.87 -27.87
N THR A 18 -5.80 -13.52 -28.51
CA THR A 18 -4.46 -13.67 -27.91
C THR A 18 -3.78 -12.32 -27.70
N LEU A 19 -3.86 -11.41 -28.67
CA LEU A 19 -3.32 -10.05 -28.54
C LEU A 19 -4.01 -9.27 -27.42
N MET A 20 -5.33 -9.36 -27.30
CA MET A 20 -6.07 -8.72 -26.20
C MET A 20 -5.60 -9.21 -24.83
N VAL A 21 -5.39 -10.52 -24.67
CA VAL A 21 -4.85 -11.09 -23.42
C VAL A 21 -3.43 -10.59 -23.15
N CYS A 22 -2.56 -10.54 -24.17
CA CYS A 22 -1.21 -10.01 -24.00
C CYS A 22 -1.20 -8.53 -23.58
N VAL A 23 -2.06 -7.69 -24.17
CA VAL A 23 -2.21 -6.29 -23.79
C VAL A 23 -2.71 -6.18 -22.35
N ALA A 24 -3.72 -6.96 -21.96
CA ALA A 24 -4.23 -6.97 -20.60
C ALA A 24 -3.12 -7.40 -19.61
N VAL A 25 -2.55 -8.59 -19.76
CA VAL A 25 -1.53 -9.14 -18.84
C VAL A 25 -0.31 -8.22 -18.72
N SER A 26 0.15 -7.64 -19.82
CA SER A 26 1.27 -6.69 -19.77
C SER A 26 0.91 -5.37 -19.10
N THR A 27 -0.33 -4.88 -19.26
CA THR A 27 -0.85 -3.73 -18.51
C THR A 27 -0.83 -4.01 -17.00
N TYR A 28 -1.29 -5.19 -16.57
CA TYR A 28 -1.21 -5.65 -15.18
C TYR A 28 0.24 -5.73 -14.68
N GLY A 29 1.14 -6.34 -15.45
CA GLY A 29 2.55 -6.45 -15.08
C GLY A 29 3.22 -5.07 -14.89
N LEU A 30 2.89 -4.10 -15.75
CA LEU A 30 3.38 -2.73 -15.64
C LEU A 30 2.80 -1.98 -14.43
N SER A 31 1.51 -2.15 -14.17
CA SER A 31 0.79 -1.42 -13.14
C SER A 31 0.96 -2.01 -11.74
N ILE A 32 1.40 -3.27 -11.63
CA ILE A 32 1.87 -3.88 -10.39
C ILE A 32 3.35 -3.56 -10.18
N GLY A 33 4.18 -3.77 -11.21
CA GLY A 33 5.63 -3.58 -11.11
C GLY A 33 6.04 -2.14 -10.80
N ARG A 34 5.39 -1.13 -11.41
CA ARG A 34 5.77 0.29 -11.24
C ARG A 34 5.59 0.76 -9.79
N PRO A 35 4.41 0.62 -9.17
CA PRO A 35 4.26 0.86 -7.73
C PRO A 35 5.22 0.03 -6.89
N MET A 36 5.46 -1.25 -7.22
CA MET A 36 6.41 -2.10 -6.49
C MET A 36 7.85 -1.52 -6.46
N LEU A 37 8.29 -0.88 -7.55
CA LEU A 37 9.60 -0.20 -7.62
C LEU A 37 9.61 1.21 -7.03
N GLN A 38 8.46 1.90 -7.02
CA GLN A 38 8.39 3.34 -6.73
C GLN A 38 7.85 3.66 -5.34
N THR A 39 6.98 2.82 -4.78
CA THR A 39 6.40 2.97 -3.43
C THR A 39 7.15 2.17 -2.36
N GLY A 40 8.09 1.30 -2.76
CA GLY A 40 8.75 0.40 -1.82
C GLY A 40 7.85 -0.68 -1.22
N ALA A 41 6.62 -0.83 -1.74
CA ALA A 41 5.59 -1.73 -1.20
C ALA A 41 5.90 -3.22 -1.33
N VAL A 42 6.96 -3.61 -2.06
CA VAL A 42 7.51 -4.96 -1.91
C VAL A 42 8.46 -4.93 -0.74
N GLN A 43 7.99 -5.41 0.40
CA GLN A 43 8.84 -6.02 1.40
C GLN A 43 9.54 -7.23 0.75
N LEU A 44 10.57 -6.99 -0.06
CA LEU A 44 11.51 -8.05 -0.39
C LEU A 44 12.22 -8.36 0.94
N PRO A 45 12.29 -9.64 1.37
CA PRO A 45 12.76 -10.01 2.70
C PRO A 45 14.15 -9.48 3.05
N TYR A 46 14.91 -8.95 2.09
CA TYR A 46 16.28 -8.44 2.25
C TYR A 46 16.58 -7.13 1.50
N ALA A 47 15.58 -6.40 1.00
CA ALA A 47 15.82 -5.12 0.34
C ALA A 47 15.57 -3.96 1.32
N GLU A 48 16.60 -3.17 1.60
CA GLU A 48 16.39 -1.78 2.03
C GLU A 48 15.46 -1.11 1.02
N VAL A 49 14.43 -0.45 1.53
CA VAL A 49 13.32 0.07 0.73
C VAL A 49 13.87 1.16 -0.19
N LEU A 50 14.13 0.77 -1.44
CA LEU A 50 14.64 1.63 -2.48
C LEU A 50 13.53 2.61 -2.94
N ARG A 51 13.36 3.72 -2.23
CA ARG A 51 12.64 4.89 -2.77
C ARG A 51 13.52 5.55 -3.82
N PHE A 52 13.42 5.09 -5.08
CA PHE A 52 14.00 5.83 -6.20
C PHE A 52 12.98 6.84 -6.72
N ALA A 53 12.98 8.06 -6.19
CA ALA A 53 12.26 9.19 -6.79
C ALA A 53 13.02 9.75 -8.00
N PHE A 54 13.46 8.88 -8.93
CA PHE A 54 14.13 9.24 -10.18
C PHE A 54 13.26 8.82 -11.36
N PRO A 55 12.09 9.48 -11.56
CA PRO A 55 11.12 9.07 -12.55
C PRO A 55 11.72 9.06 -13.96
N LEU A 56 12.60 10.01 -14.31
CA LEU A 56 13.20 10.05 -15.65
C LEU A 56 14.24 8.94 -15.83
N SER A 57 15.13 8.76 -14.86
CA SER A 57 16.20 7.74 -14.90
C SER A 57 15.62 6.33 -14.91
N THR A 58 14.59 6.08 -14.11
CA THR A 58 13.87 4.79 -14.09
C THR A 58 13.09 4.57 -15.38
N THR A 59 12.46 5.61 -15.94
CA THR A 59 11.78 5.50 -17.24
C THR A 59 12.76 5.15 -18.36
N LEU A 60 13.93 5.80 -18.37
CA LEU A 60 15.00 5.52 -19.32
C LEU A 60 15.47 4.07 -19.21
N LEU A 61 15.74 3.58 -18.00
CA LEU A 61 16.21 2.20 -17.78
C LEU A 61 15.17 1.17 -18.25
N HIS A 62 13.90 1.34 -17.87
CA HIS A 62 12.81 0.50 -18.34
C HIS A 62 12.69 0.50 -19.87
N GLN A 63 12.81 1.67 -20.51
CA GLN A 63 12.73 1.80 -21.97
C GLN A 63 13.94 1.17 -22.67
N PHE A 64 15.13 1.30 -22.10
CA PHE A 64 16.35 0.70 -22.61
C PHE A 64 16.25 -0.83 -22.61
N ILE A 65 15.83 -1.41 -21.48
CA ILE A 65 15.61 -2.87 -21.35
C ILE A 65 14.55 -3.34 -22.34
N ALA A 66 13.41 -2.63 -22.44
CA ALA A 66 12.37 -2.98 -23.42
C ALA A 66 12.91 -2.96 -24.86
N THR A 67 13.75 -1.98 -25.20
CA THR A 67 14.36 -1.86 -26.53
C THR A 67 15.30 -3.02 -26.83
N ILE A 68 16.06 -3.53 -25.84
CA ILE A 68 16.88 -4.74 -26.00
C ILE A 68 15.99 -5.93 -26.40
N PHE A 69 14.87 -6.15 -25.71
CA PHE A 69 13.93 -7.23 -26.06
C PHE A 69 13.32 -7.06 -27.45
N ILE A 70 12.97 -5.83 -27.85
CA ILE A 70 12.44 -5.52 -29.19
C ILE A 70 13.48 -5.91 -30.25
N VAL A 71 14.74 -5.48 -30.10
CA VAL A 71 15.82 -5.80 -31.05
C VAL A 71 16.07 -7.31 -31.12
N LEU A 72 16.15 -7.99 -29.97
CA LEU A 72 16.33 -9.44 -29.91
C LEU A 72 15.20 -10.18 -30.63
N SER A 73 13.95 -9.76 -30.42
CA SER A 73 12.79 -10.38 -31.07
C SER A 73 12.75 -10.14 -32.59
N GLY A 74 13.22 -8.99 -33.06
CA GLY A 74 13.36 -8.69 -34.50
C GLY A 74 14.45 -9.50 -35.20
N CYS A 75 15.44 -10.01 -34.46
CA CYS A 75 16.49 -10.90 -34.99
C CYS A 75 16.01 -12.35 -35.18
N ILE A 76 14.95 -12.80 -34.48
CA ILE A 76 14.45 -14.18 -34.54
C ILE A 76 14.00 -14.60 -35.96
N PRO A 77 13.23 -13.78 -36.72
CA PRO A 77 12.90 -14.08 -38.12
C PRO A 77 14.13 -14.20 -39.03
N PHE A 78 15.18 -13.41 -38.78
CA PHE A 78 16.44 -13.44 -39.53
C PHE A 78 17.22 -14.74 -39.27
N PHE A 79 17.31 -15.17 -38.00
CA PHE A 79 17.88 -16.48 -37.65
C PHE A 79 17.05 -17.66 -38.20
N LEU A 80 15.72 -17.59 -38.17
CA LEU A 80 14.84 -18.60 -38.78
C LEU A 80 15.01 -18.72 -40.30
N GLN A 81 15.32 -17.62 -40.99
CA GLN A 81 15.67 -17.65 -42.41
C GLN A 81 17.05 -18.27 -42.66
N LEU A 82 18.03 -17.97 -41.81
CA LEU A 82 19.37 -18.55 -41.89
C LEU A 82 19.33 -20.07 -41.67
N VAL A 83 18.60 -20.52 -40.66
CA VAL A 83 18.39 -21.94 -40.31
C VAL A 83 17.60 -22.68 -41.39
N LYS A 84 16.60 -22.05 -42.02
CA LYS A 84 15.89 -22.62 -43.18
C LYS A 84 16.77 -22.83 -44.41
N ARG A 85 17.85 -22.07 -44.55
CA ARG A 85 18.76 -22.13 -45.70
C ARG A 85 19.87 -23.17 -45.52
N THR A 86 20.11 -23.62 -44.29
CA THR A 86 21.20 -24.54 -43.93
C THR A 86 20.74 -25.93 -43.48
N TRP A 87 19.44 -26.16 -43.29
CA TRP A 87 18.93 -27.47 -42.86
C TRP A 87 18.59 -28.38 -44.06
N PRO A 88 19.00 -29.67 -44.07
CA PRO A 88 18.64 -30.60 -45.13
C PRO A 88 17.11 -30.78 -45.23
N SER A 89 16.61 -30.78 -46.47
CA SER A 89 15.20 -30.77 -46.88
C SER A 89 14.35 -32.02 -46.53
N GLU A 90 14.82 -32.90 -45.64
CA GLU A 90 14.16 -34.18 -45.31
C GLU A 90 13.05 -34.07 -44.24
N PHE A 91 12.93 -32.95 -43.51
CA PHE A 91 11.89 -32.78 -42.47
C PHE A 91 10.63 -32.03 -42.94
N TYR A 92 10.56 -31.62 -44.21
CA TYR A 92 9.37 -31.02 -44.80
C TYR A 92 8.88 -31.87 -45.97
N LYS A 93 7.95 -32.80 -45.72
CA LYS A 93 7.12 -33.33 -46.81
C LYS A 93 6.23 -32.20 -47.34
N PRO A 94 6.35 -31.78 -48.61
CA PRO A 94 5.38 -30.87 -49.20
C PRO A 94 4.06 -31.60 -49.38
N VAL A 95 2.95 -30.93 -49.02
CA VAL A 95 1.61 -31.32 -49.48
C VAL A 95 1.61 -31.24 -51.02
N PRO A 96 1.06 -32.23 -51.75
CA PRO A 96 1.17 -32.28 -53.21
C PRO A 96 0.50 -31.09 -53.88
N ALA A 97 1.10 -30.65 -54.99
CA ALA A 97 0.60 -29.58 -55.83
C ALA A 97 -0.74 -29.97 -56.45
N VAL A 98 -1.73 -29.08 -56.38
CA VAL A 98 -2.90 -29.12 -57.26
C VAL A 98 -2.51 -28.41 -58.55
N ASP A 99 -2.63 -29.13 -59.65
CA ASP A 99 -2.33 -28.69 -61.01
C ASP A 99 -3.00 -27.38 -61.37
N THR A 100 -2.20 -26.37 -61.67
CA THR A 100 -2.60 -25.32 -62.62
C THR A 100 -1.43 -25.03 -63.55
N LYS A 101 -1.67 -25.29 -64.83
CA LYS A 101 -0.76 -25.23 -65.97
C LYS A 101 0.11 -23.98 -65.98
N LEU A 102 1.41 -24.22 -66.12
CA LEU A 102 2.44 -23.28 -66.54
C LEU A 102 2.27 -23.05 -68.06
N ASN A 103 1.98 -21.82 -68.48
CA ASN A 103 2.27 -21.39 -69.85
C ASN A 103 3.48 -20.47 -69.79
N ASP A 104 4.45 -20.80 -70.64
CA ASP A 104 5.70 -20.10 -70.91
C ASP A 104 5.54 -18.60 -71.13
N TYR A 105 6.47 -17.81 -70.59
CA TYR A 105 7.17 -16.79 -71.36
C TYR A 105 8.59 -16.63 -70.83
N SER A 106 9.53 -17.03 -71.67
CA SER A 106 10.95 -16.74 -71.58
C SER A 106 11.20 -15.24 -71.81
N GLY A 107 12.08 -14.66 -71.00
CA GLY A 107 12.53 -13.27 -71.14
C GLY A 107 13.80 -13.08 -70.33
N THR A 108 14.93 -13.34 -70.96
CA THR A 108 16.29 -13.08 -70.48
C THR A 108 16.59 -11.58 -70.42
N ASP A 109 17.31 -11.20 -69.36
CA ASP A 109 18.24 -10.07 -69.21
C ASP A 109 17.75 -8.61 -69.33
N SER A 110 17.91 -7.86 -68.23
CA SER A 110 18.75 -6.65 -68.20
C SER A 110 18.95 -6.10 -66.77
N THR A 111 20.19 -6.19 -66.29
CA THR A 111 21.00 -5.09 -65.72
C THR A 111 20.36 -4.04 -64.80
N LYS A 112 20.94 -3.98 -63.59
CA LYS A 112 21.38 -2.79 -62.82
C LYS A 112 20.33 -1.73 -62.37
N GLN A 113 20.54 -1.35 -61.10
CA GLN A 113 20.01 -0.19 -60.37
C GLN A 113 18.53 -0.20 -59.95
N VAL A 114 18.27 -0.46 -58.66
CA VAL A 114 17.43 0.39 -57.80
C VAL A 114 18.00 0.30 -56.37
N LEU A 115 18.91 1.20 -56.00
CA LEU A 115 18.68 2.32 -55.07
C LEU A 115 18.39 1.88 -53.62
N ARG A 116 19.32 2.19 -52.70
CA ARG A 116 19.00 2.38 -51.28
C ARG A 116 17.78 3.30 -51.22
N PRO A 117 16.67 2.96 -50.53
CA PRO A 117 15.65 3.96 -50.31
C PRO A 117 16.28 5.00 -49.40
N ALA A 118 16.51 6.20 -49.93
CA ALA A 118 16.73 7.38 -49.12
C ALA A 118 15.55 7.44 -48.13
N SER A 119 15.83 7.52 -46.82
CA SER A 119 14.78 7.76 -45.83
C SER A 119 14.02 9.01 -46.26
N ASP A 120 12.73 8.87 -46.55
CA ASP A 120 11.87 10.02 -46.79
C ASP A 120 11.97 10.91 -45.53
N PRO A 121 12.36 12.20 -45.65
CA PRO A 121 12.44 13.10 -44.51
C PRO A 121 11.10 13.21 -43.75
N ASN A 122 9.97 12.96 -44.42
CA ASN A 122 8.66 12.91 -43.78
C ASN A 122 8.48 11.65 -42.89
N GLU A 123 9.03 10.50 -43.29
CA GLU A 123 8.99 9.26 -42.51
C GLU A 123 9.83 9.42 -41.23
N ALA A 124 11.04 9.99 -41.34
CA ALA A 124 11.90 10.27 -40.19
C ALA A 124 11.24 11.26 -39.21
N ARG A 125 10.62 12.34 -39.71
CA ARG A 125 9.90 13.32 -38.88
C ARG A 125 8.75 12.67 -38.10
N ASN A 126 7.99 11.79 -38.76
CA ASN A 126 6.87 11.07 -38.13
C ASN A 126 7.35 10.10 -37.03
N ILE A 127 8.48 9.41 -37.26
CA ILE A 127 9.10 8.53 -36.26
C ILE A 127 9.55 9.32 -35.03
N PHE A 128 10.23 10.45 -35.22
CA PHE A 128 10.67 11.30 -34.10
C PHE A 128 9.49 11.92 -33.33
N ALA A 129 8.46 12.40 -34.03
CA ALA A 129 7.27 12.94 -33.40
C ALA A 129 6.55 11.89 -32.53
N LEU A 130 6.37 10.68 -33.06
CA LEU A 130 5.77 9.57 -32.33
C LEU A 130 6.62 9.14 -31.13
N ALA A 131 7.94 9.09 -31.29
CA ALA A 131 8.85 8.80 -30.19
C ALA A 131 8.78 9.85 -29.07
N GLY A 132 8.65 11.14 -29.41
CA GLY A 132 8.45 12.21 -28.43
C GLY A 132 7.14 12.07 -27.64
N ILE A 133 6.04 11.75 -28.32
CA ILE A 133 4.72 11.50 -27.70
C ILE A 133 4.81 10.33 -26.71
N ILE A 134 5.40 9.20 -27.15
CA ILE A 134 5.54 8.00 -26.32
C ILE A 134 6.49 8.24 -25.14
N ALA A 135 7.65 8.85 -25.36
CA ALA A 135 8.62 9.15 -24.31
C ALA A 135 8.03 10.08 -23.23
N THR A 136 7.26 11.10 -23.65
CA THR A 136 6.59 12.02 -22.74
C THR A 136 5.51 11.32 -21.92
N GLU A 137 4.67 10.51 -22.57
CA GLU A 137 3.64 9.69 -21.90
C GLU A 137 4.24 8.80 -20.81
N TYR A 138 5.36 8.15 -21.15
CA TYR A 138 6.11 7.29 -20.25
C TYR A 138 6.72 8.02 -19.06
N ALA A 139 7.32 9.19 -19.29
CA ALA A 139 7.92 10.00 -18.23
C ALA A 139 6.85 10.51 -17.25
N LEU A 140 5.75 11.07 -17.78
CA LEU A 140 4.63 11.57 -16.98
C LEU A 140 3.95 10.44 -16.20
N THR A 141 3.77 9.27 -16.82
CA THR A 141 3.20 8.11 -16.12
C THR A 141 4.06 7.70 -14.92
N ASN A 142 5.38 7.57 -15.10
CA ASN A 142 6.25 7.18 -13.99
C ASN A 142 6.33 8.27 -12.91
N TYR A 143 6.26 9.54 -13.29
CA TYR A 143 6.13 10.65 -12.32
C TYR A 143 4.86 10.49 -11.47
N VAL A 144 3.70 10.28 -12.10
CA VAL A 144 2.43 10.12 -11.37
C VAL A 144 2.48 8.93 -10.42
N PHE A 145 3.07 7.81 -10.81
CA PHE A 145 3.23 6.67 -9.89
C PHE A 145 4.17 6.94 -8.70
N CYS A 146 5.06 7.92 -8.79
CA CYS A 146 5.89 8.34 -7.64
C CYS A 146 5.12 9.25 -6.66
N PHE A 147 4.13 10.01 -7.15
CA PHE A 147 3.55 11.15 -6.43
C PHE A 147 2.02 11.15 -6.35
N ALA A 148 1.34 10.08 -6.77
CA ALA A 148 -0.09 9.91 -6.61
C ALA A 148 -0.48 8.44 -6.36
N PRO A 149 -1.57 8.19 -5.62
CA PRO A 149 -2.15 6.86 -5.52
C PRO A 149 -2.57 6.30 -6.88
N LEU A 150 -2.54 4.97 -7.01
CA LEU A 150 -2.93 4.24 -8.22
C LEU A 150 -4.37 4.59 -8.67
N GLU A 151 -5.26 4.86 -7.71
CA GLU A 151 -6.64 5.24 -7.92
C GLU A 151 -6.77 6.52 -8.74
N ILE A 152 -5.99 7.56 -8.41
CA ILE A 152 -6.02 8.84 -9.13
C ILE A 152 -5.57 8.65 -10.57
N TYR A 153 -4.47 7.92 -10.75
CA TYR A 153 -3.99 7.57 -12.08
C TYR A 153 -5.05 6.79 -12.89
N THR A 154 -5.75 5.85 -12.25
CA THR A 154 -6.82 5.05 -12.89
C THR A 154 -8.03 5.91 -13.26
N ILE A 155 -8.40 6.87 -12.42
CA ILE A 155 -9.43 7.88 -12.73
C ILE A 155 -9.02 8.67 -13.97
N SER A 156 -7.78 9.18 -14.05
CA SER A 156 -7.31 9.91 -15.23
C SER A 156 -7.33 9.05 -16.49
N ARG A 157 -6.99 7.75 -16.39
CA ARG A 157 -7.02 6.81 -17.54
C ARG A 157 -8.41 6.57 -18.10
N SER A 158 -9.48 6.85 -17.35
CA SER A 158 -10.86 6.80 -17.89
C SER A 158 -11.08 7.77 -19.07
N LEU A 159 -10.29 8.84 -19.17
CA LEU A 159 -10.40 9.85 -20.23
C LEU A 159 -9.82 9.41 -21.58
N VAL A 160 -8.99 8.36 -21.59
CA VAL A 160 -8.32 7.87 -22.81
C VAL A 160 -9.32 7.52 -23.91
N LEU A 161 -10.43 6.87 -23.54
CA LEU A 161 -11.46 6.42 -24.47
C LEU A 161 -12.24 7.58 -25.13
N PRO A 162 -12.82 8.53 -24.37
CA PRO A 162 -13.46 9.72 -24.94
C PRO A 162 -12.53 10.50 -25.88
N ILE A 163 -11.27 10.70 -25.48
CA ILE A 163 -10.27 11.43 -26.28
C ILE A 163 -9.94 10.65 -27.57
N SER A 164 -9.68 9.35 -27.47
CA SER A 164 -9.38 8.49 -28.62
C SER A 164 -10.53 8.48 -29.63
N MET A 165 -11.78 8.44 -29.17
CA MET A 165 -12.96 8.51 -30.05
C MET A 165 -13.08 9.86 -30.76
N LEU A 166 -12.85 10.97 -30.06
CA LEU A 166 -12.87 12.31 -30.65
C LEU A 166 -11.78 12.44 -31.71
N LEU A 167 -10.55 12.01 -31.40
CA LEU A 167 -9.41 12.02 -32.33
C LEU A 167 -9.67 11.14 -33.55
N SER A 168 -10.19 9.93 -33.36
CA SER A 168 -10.46 9.03 -34.48
C SER A 168 -11.52 9.62 -35.42
N LYS A 169 -12.54 10.31 -34.89
CA LYS A 169 -13.55 11.02 -35.70
C LYS A 169 -12.96 12.21 -36.46
N LEU A 170 -12.07 12.99 -35.82
CA LEU A 170 -11.42 14.16 -36.44
C LEU A 170 -10.45 13.75 -37.56
N VAL A 171 -9.64 12.72 -37.34
CA VAL A 171 -8.59 12.30 -38.28
C VAL A 171 -9.14 11.42 -39.40
N PHE A 172 -10.18 10.63 -39.15
CA PHE A 172 -10.71 9.63 -40.10
C PHE A 172 -12.20 9.85 -40.42
N SER A 173 -12.59 11.11 -40.65
CA SER A 173 -13.97 11.58 -40.85
C SER A 173 -14.75 10.90 -42.01
N ASN A 174 -14.10 10.13 -42.88
CA ASN A 174 -14.70 9.51 -44.07
C ASN A 174 -15.12 8.03 -43.89
N GLN A 175 -15.18 7.49 -42.67
CA GLN A 175 -15.60 6.10 -42.41
C GLN A 175 -17.05 5.99 -41.90
N ASP A 176 -17.77 4.95 -42.33
CA ASP A 176 -19.22 4.74 -42.12
C ASP A 176 -19.69 4.93 -40.67
N THR A 177 -20.68 5.82 -40.49
CA THR A 177 -21.26 6.25 -39.22
C THR A 177 -22.05 5.16 -38.46
N SER A 178 -22.47 4.07 -39.11
CA SER A 178 -23.29 3.02 -38.47
C SER A 178 -22.50 2.08 -37.54
N LEU A 179 -21.19 1.91 -37.78
CA LEU A 179 -20.31 1.05 -36.97
C LEU A 179 -19.75 1.78 -35.72
N VAL A 180 -19.84 3.11 -35.70
CA VAL A 180 -19.34 3.98 -34.62
C VAL A 180 -20.31 4.02 -33.43
N VAL A 181 -21.62 3.95 -33.67
CA VAL A 181 -22.66 3.96 -32.60
C VAL A 181 -22.55 2.73 -31.68
N GLY A 182 -22.24 1.55 -32.24
CA GLY A 182 -22.07 0.31 -31.48
C GLY A 182 -20.85 0.30 -30.54
N LYS A 183 -19.86 1.17 -30.74
CA LYS A 183 -18.66 1.26 -29.89
C LYS A 183 -18.70 2.42 -28.90
N THR A 184 -19.57 3.41 -29.15
CA THR A 184 -19.63 4.65 -28.38
C THR A 184 -20.17 4.42 -26.97
N TYR A 185 -21.34 3.80 -26.87
CA TYR A 185 -21.99 3.53 -25.58
C TYR A 185 -21.17 2.62 -24.64
N PRO A 186 -20.64 1.46 -25.08
CA PRO A 186 -19.79 0.66 -24.21
C PRO A 186 -18.52 1.43 -23.78
N SER A 187 -17.88 2.19 -24.68
CA SER A 187 -16.68 2.94 -24.33
C SER A 187 -16.94 4.02 -23.27
N LEU A 188 -18.06 4.75 -23.37
CA LEU A 188 -18.47 5.74 -22.36
C LEU A 188 -18.84 5.08 -21.02
N MET A 189 -19.54 3.95 -21.05
CA MET A 189 -19.86 3.17 -19.85
C MET A 189 -18.61 2.63 -19.18
N LEU A 190 -17.61 2.19 -19.95
CA LEU A 190 -16.33 1.74 -19.40
C LEU A 190 -15.60 2.89 -18.70
N SER A 191 -15.54 4.07 -19.30
CA SER A 191 -14.96 5.27 -18.68
C SER A 191 -15.66 5.64 -17.38
N LEU A 192 -17.00 5.71 -17.38
CA LEU A 192 -17.78 6.05 -16.19
C LEU A 192 -17.61 5.00 -15.09
N GLY A 193 -17.71 3.70 -15.44
CA GLY A 193 -17.49 2.61 -14.49
C GLY A 193 -16.09 2.65 -13.89
N THR A 194 -15.07 3.03 -14.68
CA THR A 194 -13.68 3.14 -14.22
C THR A 194 -13.51 4.25 -13.19
N VAL A 195 -14.14 5.41 -13.40
CA VAL A 195 -14.14 6.51 -12.42
C VAL A 195 -14.78 6.05 -11.11
N ILE A 196 -15.94 5.41 -11.19
CA ILE A 196 -16.68 4.92 -10.01
C ILE A 196 -15.89 3.81 -9.29
N ALA A 197 -15.23 2.92 -10.04
CA ALA A 197 -14.42 1.82 -9.51
C ALA A 197 -13.17 2.32 -8.76
N ALA A 198 -12.56 3.41 -9.22
CA ALA A 198 -11.35 3.97 -8.64
C ALA A 198 -11.61 5.07 -7.60
N TYR A 199 -12.81 5.66 -7.54
CA TYR A 199 -13.12 6.76 -6.63
C TYR A 199 -13.11 6.33 -5.15
N ARG A 200 -12.38 7.11 -4.34
CA ARG A 200 -12.33 7.04 -2.88
C ARG A 200 -12.34 8.44 -2.29
N HIS A 201 -13.16 8.63 -1.26
CA HIS A 201 -13.35 9.94 -0.62
C HIS A 201 -12.21 10.31 0.35
N ASP A 202 -11.46 9.32 0.80
CA ASP A 202 -10.40 9.43 1.80
C ASP A 202 -9.00 9.59 1.20
N LEU A 203 -8.89 9.58 -0.14
CA LEU A 203 -7.61 9.76 -0.82
C LEU A 203 -7.31 11.26 -1.05
N PRO A 204 -6.06 11.69 -0.82
CA PRO A 204 -5.64 13.06 -1.09
C PRO A 204 -5.45 13.30 -2.59
N TRP A 205 -5.84 14.49 -3.07
CA TRP A 205 -5.76 14.88 -4.49
C TRP A 205 -4.66 15.92 -4.71
N PRO A 206 -3.38 15.51 -4.85
CA PRO A 206 -2.27 16.43 -5.13
C PRO A 206 -2.46 17.08 -6.49
N SER A 207 -2.51 18.42 -6.54
CA SER A 207 -2.83 19.17 -7.76
C SER A 207 -1.91 18.82 -8.93
N ASP A 208 -0.61 18.75 -8.67
CA ASP A 208 0.40 18.63 -9.72
C ASP A 208 0.40 17.23 -10.33
N ALA A 209 0.34 16.19 -9.50
CA ALA A 209 0.29 14.81 -9.97
C ALA A 209 -1.04 14.50 -10.68
N VAL A 210 -2.17 15.07 -10.25
CA VAL A 210 -3.45 14.98 -10.98
C VAL A 210 -3.33 15.60 -12.36
N TRP A 211 -2.70 16.78 -12.49
CA TRP A 211 -2.45 17.42 -13.77
C TRP A 211 -1.56 16.57 -14.68
N TYR A 212 -0.45 16.03 -14.17
CA TYR A 212 0.41 15.15 -14.95
C TYR A 212 -0.28 13.84 -15.36
N ALA A 213 -1.18 13.30 -14.52
CA ALA A 213 -1.98 12.12 -14.84
C ALA A 213 -2.98 12.39 -15.97
N PHE A 214 -3.62 13.57 -15.96
CA PHE A 214 -4.47 14.03 -17.04
C PHE A 214 -3.70 14.16 -18.36
N ILE A 215 -2.57 14.89 -18.34
CA ILE A 215 -1.73 15.11 -19.53
C ILE A 215 -1.21 13.76 -20.06
N SER A 216 -0.76 12.86 -19.18
CA SER A 216 -0.33 11.52 -19.57
C SER A 216 -1.45 10.73 -20.26
N SER A 217 -2.71 10.89 -19.84
CA SER A 217 -3.86 10.22 -20.45
C SER A 217 -4.18 10.77 -21.83
N VAL A 218 -3.97 12.08 -22.05
CA VAL A 218 -4.05 12.70 -23.39
C VAL A 218 -3.02 12.09 -24.33
N PHE A 219 -1.74 12.03 -23.93
CA PHE A 219 -0.70 11.38 -24.74
C PHE A 219 -0.97 9.88 -24.95
N GLY A 220 -1.50 9.21 -23.92
CA GLY A 220 -1.94 7.82 -23.97
C GLY A 220 -3.02 7.54 -25.02
N ALA A 221 -3.91 8.51 -25.26
CA ALA A 221 -4.93 8.43 -26.32
C ALA A 221 -4.38 8.80 -27.71
N ILE A 222 -3.41 9.71 -27.79
CA ILE A 222 -2.87 10.23 -29.05
C ILE A 222 -1.95 9.21 -29.72
N TRP A 223 -1.02 8.57 -29.00
CA TRP A 223 0.01 7.75 -29.63
C TRP A 223 -0.54 6.57 -30.45
N PRO A 224 -1.61 5.85 -30.05
CA PRO A 224 -2.19 4.76 -30.85
C PRO A 224 -2.85 5.27 -32.13
N GLU A 225 -3.54 6.41 -32.07
CA GLU A 225 -4.17 7.04 -33.25
C GLU A 225 -3.12 7.60 -34.21
N PHE A 226 -2.07 8.24 -33.68
CA PHE A 226 -0.95 8.73 -34.49
C PHE A 226 -0.21 7.59 -35.17
N MET A 227 0.01 6.47 -34.47
CA MET A 227 0.57 5.25 -35.05
C MET A 227 -0.30 4.71 -36.20
N ARG A 228 -1.62 4.70 -36.04
CA ARG A 228 -2.54 4.29 -37.10
C ARG A 228 -2.47 5.22 -38.31
N TYR A 229 -2.38 6.53 -38.08
CA TYR A 229 -2.23 7.54 -39.12
C TYR A 229 -0.92 7.39 -39.90
N THR A 230 0.21 7.20 -39.20
CA THR A 230 1.51 7.03 -39.86
C THR A 230 1.51 5.76 -40.71
N PHE A 231 1.00 4.63 -40.21
CA PHE A 231 0.90 3.41 -41.02
C PHE A 231 -0.02 3.53 -42.23
N ALA A 232 -1.10 4.31 -42.14
CA ALA A 232 -1.99 4.55 -43.28
C ALA A 232 -1.33 5.41 -44.37
N ASN A 233 -0.42 6.31 -43.99
CA ASN A 233 0.21 7.27 -44.91
C ASN A 233 1.61 6.88 -45.38
N THR A 234 2.28 5.91 -44.75
CA THR A 234 3.53 5.35 -45.27
C THR A 234 3.21 4.54 -46.53
N SER A 235 4.07 4.61 -47.54
CA SER A 235 3.95 4.03 -48.90
C SER A 235 3.91 2.49 -48.97
N LEU A 236 3.28 1.82 -48.01
CA LEU A 236 2.83 0.43 -48.13
C LEU A 236 1.54 0.30 -48.97
N ALA A 237 0.80 1.40 -49.15
CA ALA A 237 -0.47 1.44 -49.90
C ALA A 237 -0.34 1.94 -51.35
N GLY A 238 0.88 2.25 -51.82
CA GLY A 238 1.13 2.87 -53.13
C GLY A 238 1.06 1.95 -54.35
N GLY A 239 0.54 0.73 -54.23
CA GLY A 239 0.45 -0.25 -55.33
C GLY A 239 -0.94 -0.80 -55.62
N ILE A 240 -2.00 -0.36 -54.91
CA ILE A 240 -3.36 -0.87 -55.11
C ILE A 240 -4.32 0.31 -55.18
N SER A 241 -4.31 1.02 -56.31
CA SER A 241 -5.45 1.85 -56.70
C SER A 241 -6.54 0.95 -57.27
N GLY A 242 -7.61 0.75 -56.51
CA GLY A 242 -8.81 0.07 -57.00
C GLY A 242 -9.65 -0.56 -55.90
N HIS A 243 -10.82 0.03 -55.66
CA HIS A 243 -11.93 -0.45 -54.83
C HIS A 243 -11.85 -0.24 -53.31
N THR A 244 -12.37 0.93 -52.93
CA THR A 244 -13.13 1.16 -51.70
C THR A 244 -14.24 0.10 -51.51
N GLY A 245 -14.13 -0.71 -50.46
CA GLY A 245 -15.19 -1.61 -49.98
C GLY A 245 -14.65 -2.94 -49.46
N GLY A 246 -14.52 -3.07 -48.13
CA GLY A 246 -14.25 -4.35 -47.46
C GLY A 246 -12.95 -4.41 -46.66
N TYR A 247 -12.86 -3.68 -45.54
CA TYR A 247 -11.78 -3.83 -44.57
C TYR A 247 -12.00 -5.08 -43.68
N PHE A 248 -11.90 -6.27 -44.26
CA PHE A 248 -11.49 -7.52 -43.60
C PHE A 248 -11.25 -8.58 -44.68
N GLY A 249 -10.12 -8.45 -45.34
CA GLY A 249 -9.59 -9.46 -46.23
C GLY A 249 -8.08 -9.31 -46.25
N LEU A 250 -7.37 -10.24 -45.63
CA LEU A 250 -5.97 -10.47 -45.99
C LEU A 250 -6.01 -10.85 -47.48
N SER A 251 -5.82 -9.86 -48.35
CA SER A 251 -6.03 -10.03 -49.78
C SER A 251 -5.17 -11.19 -50.26
N ARG A 252 -5.84 -12.22 -50.78
CA ARG A 252 -5.30 -13.53 -51.20
C ARG A 252 -4.32 -13.42 -52.39
N GLY A 253 -3.87 -12.20 -52.74
CA GLY A 253 -2.98 -11.90 -53.85
C GLY A 253 -1.53 -11.55 -53.47
N LEU A 254 -1.19 -11.28 -52.20
CA LEU A 254 0.21 -10.97 -51.84
C LEU A 254 1.06 -12.25 -51.86
N ARG A 255 2.15 -12.27 -52.63
CA ARG A 255 3.10 -13.39 -52.63
C ARG A 255 3.62 -13.62 -51.21
N ARG A 256 3.99 -14.85 -50.89
CA ARG A 256 4.58 -15.23 -49.57
C ARG A 256 5.76 -14.33 -49.16
N GLN A 257 6.44 -13.75 -50.15
CA GLN A 257 7.54 -12.80 -50.04
C GLN A 257 7.08 -11.40 -49.56
N ASP A 258 5.91 -10.92 -50.01
CA ASP A 258 5.36 -9.61 -49.62
C ASP A 258 4.85 -9.61 -48.17
N ARG A 259 4.32 -10.74 -47.69
CA ARG A 259 3.90 -10.91 -46.29
C ARG A 259 5.08 -10.88 -45.31
N GLN A 260 6.23 -11.44 -45.72
CA GLN A 260 7.47 -11.37 -44.94
C GLN A 260 8.07 -9.96 -44.93
N GLN A 261 8.00 -9.26 -46.07
CA GLN A 261 8.47 -7.88 -46.21
C GLN A 261 7.66 -6.90 -45.34
N CYS A 262 6.34 -7.09 -45.24
CA CYS A 262 5.46 -6.27 -44.40
C CYS A 262 5.79 -6.43 -42.89
N ILE A 263 5.96 -7.68 -42.42
CA ILE A 263 6.35 -7.95 -41.02
C ILE A 263 7.72 -7.33 -40.71
N PHE A 264 8.69 -7.49 -41.60
CA PHE A 264 10.02 -6.91 -41.42
C PHE A 264 10.00 -5.38 -41.35
N THR A 265 9.16 -4.74 -42.17
CA THR A 265 9.00 -3.27 -42.19
C THR A 265 8.38 -2.76 -40.88
N ILE A 266 7.37 -3.46 -40.35
CA ILE A 266 6.74 -3.13 -39.05
C ILE A 266 7.77 -3.25 -37.92
N TRP A 267 8.57 -4.31 -37.90
CA TRP A 267 9.63 -4.49 -36.89
C TRP A 267 10.70 -3.41 -37.00
N ARG A 268 11.15 -3.07 -38.21
CA ARG A 268 12.10 -1.98 -38.45
C ARG A 268 11.57 -0.65 -37.90
N TYR A 269 10.31 -0.33 -38.20
CA TYR A 269 9.65 0.89 -37.71
C TYR A 269 9.56 0.92 -36.17
N THR A 270 9.17 -0.22 -35.57
CA THR A 270 9.07 -0.39 -34.11
C THR A 270 10.43 -0.20 -33.42
N CYS A 271 11.51 -0.73 -34.00
CA CYS A 271 12.88 -0.53 -33.51
C CYS A 271 13.31 0.94 -33.60
N CYS A 272 13.06 1.60 -34.74
CA CYS A 272 13.42 3.01 -34.93
C CYS A 272 12.72 3.92 -33.91
N VAL A 273 11.41 3.74 -33.71
CA VAL A 273 10.65 4.51 -32.70
C VAL A 273 11.19 4.26 -31.29
N SER A 274 11.48 3.01 -30.93
CA SER A 274 11.96 2.65 -29.58
C SER A 274 13.36 3.21 -29.29
N LEU A 275 14.27 3.16 -30.26
CA LEU A 275 15.61 3.76 -30.15
C LEU A 275 15.54 5.28 -30.03
N SER A 276 14.66 5.93 -30.81
CA SER A 276 14.42 7.38 -30.66
C SER A 276 13.86 7.73 -29.28
N CYS A 277 12.99 6.90 -28.69
CA CYS A 277 12.52 7.11 -27.31
C CYS A 277 13.67 7.06 -26.30
N VAL A 278 14.58 6.10 -26.42
CA VAL A 278 15.77 6.00 -25.55
C VAL A 278 16.65 7.25 -25.69
N ALA A 279 16.90 7.71 -26.92
CA ALA A 279 17.71 8.91 -27.15
C ALA A 279 17.11 10.18 -26.53
N ILE A 280 15.79 10.37 -26.66
CA ILE A 280 15.07 11.51 -26.06
C ILE A 280 15.14 11.45 -24.52
N LEU A 281 14.84 10.28 -23.93
CA LEU A 281 14.88 10.09 -22.47
C LEU A 281 16.30 10.25 -21.92
N PHE A 282 17.32 9.80 -22.65
CA PHE A 282 18.71 9.97 -22.26
C PHE A 282 19.11 11.45 -22.21
N GLY A 283 18.72 12.24 -23.22
CA GLY A 283 18.90 13.68 -23.20
C GLY A 283 18.18 14.36 -22.03
N ALA A 284 16.94 13.94 -21.74
CA ALA A 284 16.18 14.47 -20.60
C ALA A 284 16.85 14.16 -19.25
N VAL A 285 17.40 12.96 -19.07
CA VAL A 285 18.13 12.57 -17.85
C VAL A 285 19.41 13.39 -17.69
N LEU A 286 20.17 13.64 -18.76
CA LEU A 286 21.39 14.46 -18.69
C LEU A 286 21.15 15.92 -18.29
N ILE A 287 20.01 16.48 -18.67
CA ILE A 287 19.61 17.85 -18.32
C ILE A 287 18.99 17.90 -16.91
N SER A 288 18.50 16.76 -16.40
CA SER A 288 17.94 16.65 -15.05
C SER A 288 19.01 16.62 -13.97
N ALA A 289 18.63 16.97 -12.73
CA ALA A 289 19.52 16.83 -11.57
C ALA A 289 19.59 15.38 -11.01
N GLU A 290 18.83 14.43 -11.59
CA GLU A 290 18.74 13.06 -11.10
C GLU A 290 20.08 12.29 -11.11
N PRO A 291 20.98 12.41 -12.11
CA PRO A 291 22.22 11.64 -12.16
C PRO A 291 23.14 11.87 -10.95
N GLN A 292 23.22 13.12 -10.46
CA GLN A 292 24.02 13.47 -9.28
C GLN A 292 23.44 12.88 -7.99
N GLN A 293 22.12 12.71 -7.93
CA GLN A 293 21.43 12.13 -6.78
C GLN A 293 21.51 10.60 -6.80
N VAL A 294 21.37 9.97 -7.98
CA VAL A 294 21.53 8.52 -8.18
C VAL A 294 22.91 8.05 -7.74
N SER A 295 23.97 8.77 -8.11
CA SER A 295 25.34 8.39 -7.74
C SER A 295 25.63 8.49 -6.23
N ARG A 296 24.90 9.33 -5.50
CA ARG A 296 25.08 9.53 -4.05
C ARG A 296 24.38 8.46 -3.21
N ASN A 297 23.29 7.87 -3.73
CA ASN A 297 22.39 6.98 -3.00
C ASN A 297 22.48 5.51 -3.45
N PHE A 298 23.50 5.14 -4.23
CA PHE A 298 23.64 3.78 -4.77
C PHE A 298 24.28 2.84 -3.73
N TYR A 299 23.46 2.16 -2.92
CA TYR A 299 23.92 1.19 -1.92
C TYR A 299 24.24 -0.18 -2.56
N VAL A 300 25.51 -0.57 -2.50
CA VAL A 300 26.06 -1.74 -3.22
C VAL A 300 25.83 -3.09 -2.50
N ASN A 301 25.37 -3.07 -1.24
CA ASN A 301 25.32 -4.29 -0.43
C ASN A 301 24.00 -5.06 -0.60
N GLY A 302 24.03 -6.15 -1.38
CA GLY A 302 23.01 -7.22 -1.37
C GLY A 302 21.69 -6.96 -2.12
N VAL A 303 21.30 -5.70 -2.34
CA VAL A 303 19.99 -5.34 -2.94
C VAL A 303 20.04 -5.15 -4.47
N LEU A 304 21.23 -4.90 -5.03
CA LEU A 304 21.42 -4.54 -6.45
C LEU A 304 20.85 -5.60 -7.42
N PHE A 305 21.06 -6.89 -7.12
CA PHE A 305 20.61 -7.97 -7.99
C PHE A 305 19.08 -8.08 -8.04
N GLN A 306 18.42 -7.99 -6.89
CA GLN A 306 16.95 -8.07 -6.81
C GLN A 306 16.29 -6.84 -7.44
N TRP A 307 16.86 -5.66 -7.20
CA TRP A 307 16.42 -4.43 -7.86
C TRP A 307 16.57 -4.53 -9.39
N LEU A 308 17.72 -4.99 -9.87
CA LEU A 308 17.96 -5.16 -11.31
C LEU A 308 16.99 -6.19 -11.93
N LEU A 309 16.71 -7.28 -11.23
CA LEU A 309 15.73 -8.29 -11.68
C LEU A 309 14.33 -7.68 -11.82
N LEU A 310 13.92 -6.83 -10.89
CA LEU A 310 12.64 -6.14 -10.93
C LEU A 310 12.58 -5.11 -12.08
N GLN A 311 13.65 -4.36 -12.31
CA GLN A 311 13.80 -3.48 -13.48
C GLN A 311 13.70 -4.26 -14.80
N ILE A 312 14.33 -5.43 -14.87
CA ILE A 312 14.26 -6.33 -16.03
C ILE A 312 12.83 -6.83 -16.26
N GLN A 313 12.12 -7.23 -15.20
CA GLN A 313 10.74 -7.69 -15.27
C GLN A 313 9.81 -6.60 -15.82
N ILE A 314 9.93 -5.35 -15.37
CA ILE A 314 9.12 -4.24 -15.90
C ILE A 314 9.48 -3.92 -17.34
N GLY A 315 10.78 -3.88 -17.67
CA GLY A 315 11.24 -3.70 -19.04
C GLY A 315 10.68 -4.77 -19.99
N PHE A 316 10.59 -6.02 -19.53
CA PHE A 316 9.98 -7.12 -20.27
C PHE A 316 8.46 -6.94 -20.48
N PHE A 317 7.70 -6.57 -19.45
CA PHE A 317 6.27 -6.28 -19.62
C PHE A 317 6.03 -5.08 -20.53
N ARG A 318 6.90 -4.07 -20.49
CA ARG A 318 6.84 -2.93 -21.41
C ARG A 318 7.05 -3.36 -22.87
N PHE A 319 8.00 -4.25 -23.13
CA PHE A 319 8.19 -4.85 -24.44
C PHE A 319 6.92 -5.55 -24.93
N ILE A 320 6.33 -6.44 -24.10
CA ILE A 320 5.09 -7.16 -24.47
C ILE A 320 3.97 -6.17 -24.75
N PHE A 321 3.78 -5.18 -23.88
CA PHE A 321 2.72 -4.17 -24.02
C PHE A 321 2.85 -3.43 -25.35
N PHE A 322 4.04 -2.91 -25.66
CA PHE A 322 4.26 -2.12 -26.87
C PHE A 322 4.05 -2.95 -28.14
N CYS A 323 4.63 -4.15 -28.22
CA CYS A 323 4.51 -5.02 -29.39
C CYS A 323 3.07 -5.53 -29.59
N SER A 324 2.41 -6.00 -28.53
CA SER A 324 1.04 -6.54 -28.63
C SER A 324 0.02 -5.45 -28.94
N THR A 325 0.18 -4.24 -28.39
CA THR A 325 -0.70 -3.11 -28.69
C THR A 325 -0.55 -2.67 -30.15
N LEU A 326 0.69 -2.59 -30.67
CA LEU A 326 0.95 -2.27 -32.08
C LEU A 326 0.29 -3.29 -33.02
N LEU A 327 0.48 -4.58 -32.75
CA LEU A 327 -0.13 -5.65 -33.54
C LEU A 327 -1.67 -5.63 -33.44
N LEU A 328 -2.23 -5.28 -32.27
CA LEU A 328 -3.67 -5.14 -32.08
C LEU A 328 -4.24 -3.95 -32.85
N ILE A 329 -3.56 -2.81 -32.87
CA ILE A 329 -3.93 -1.64 -33.69
C ILE A 329 -3.97 -2.01 -35.16
N HIS A 330 -2.95 -2.74 -35.63
CA HIS A 330 -2.88 -3.21 -37.02
C HIS A 330 -3.96 -4.24 -37.36
N ALA A 331 -4.30 -5.13 -36.43
CA ALA A 331 -5.33 -6.15 -36.64
C ALA A 331 -6.77 -5.61 -36.52
N THR A 332 -6.96 -4.50 -35.79
CA THR A 332 -8.28 -3.93 -35.48
C THR A 332 -8.30 -2.42 -35.75
N CYS A 333 -8.28 -1.60 -34.70
CA CYS A 333 -8.15 -0.15 -34.75
C CYS A 333 -7.63 0.38 -33.40
N ALA A 334 -7.17 1.63 -33.39
CA ALA A 334 -6.61 2.28 -32.21
C ALA A 334 -7.61 2.40 -31.04
N THR A 335 -8.88 2.70 -31.33
CA THR A 335 -9.96 2.72 -30.33
C THR A 335 -10.20 1.37 -29.65
N THR A 336 -10.11 0.26 -30.39
CA THR A 336 -10.24 -1.10 -29.81
C THR A 336 -9.05 -1.42 -28.90
N ALA A 337 -7.83 -1.03 -29.29
CA ALA A 337 -6.66 -1.21 -28.43
C ALA A 337 -6.78 -0.40 -27.13
N ASN A 338 -7.19 0.87 -27.21
CA ASN A 338 -7.44 1.72 -26.04
C ASN A 338 -8.55 1.18 -25.13
N PHE A 339 -9.61 0.58 -25.69
CA PHE A 339 -10.66 -0.07 -24.91
C PHE A 339 -10.12 -1.21 -24.04
N VAL A 340 -9.26 -2.06 -24.60
CA VAL A 340 -8.63 -3.17 -23.86
C VAL A 340 -7.70 -2.65 -22.76
N VAL A 341 -6.95 -1.58 -23.03
CA VAL A 341 -6.08 -0.95 -22.04
C VAL A 341 -6.87 -0.37 -20.87
N VAL A 342 -7.94 0.39 -21.11
CA VAL A 342 -8.77 0.96 -20.04
C VAL A 342 -9.50 -0.15 -19.26
N LEU A 343 -9.98 -1.20 -19.94
CA LEU A 343 -10.60 -2.35 -19.29
C LEU A 343 -9.60 -3.09 -18.37
N ALA A 344 -8.34 -3.22 -18.81
CA ALA A 344 -7.29 -3.80 -17.99
C ALA A 344 -7.05 -2.97 -16.70
N TYR A 345 -6.97 -1.64 -16.80
CA TYR A 345 -6.85 -0.76 -15.62
C TYR A 345 -8.07 -0.84 -14.68
N ALA A 346 -9.28 -0.88 -15.22
CA ALA A 346 -10.49 -1.01 -14.40
C ALA A 346 -10.53 -2.34 -13.65
N SER A 347 -10.19 -3.45 -14.32
CA SER A 347 -10.19 -4.78 -13.72
C SER A 347 -9.09 -4.97 -12.67
N GLN A 348 -7.98 -4.22 -12.77
CA GLN A 348 -6.91 -4.23 -11.79
C GLN A 348 -7.38 -3.78 -10.40
N MET A 349 -8.30 -2.82 -10.30
CA MET A 349 -8.86 -2.37 -9.02
C MET A 349 -9.51 -3.51 -8.24
N SER A 350 -10.09 -4.49 -8.93
CA SER A 350 -10.66 -5.69 -8.32
C SER A 350 -9.60 -6.65 -7.76
N VAL A 351 -8.43 -6.72 -8.41
CA VAL A 351 -7.37 -7.68 -8.09
C VAL A 351 -6.48 -7.19 -6.96
N LEU A 352 -6.22 -5.87 -6.86
CA LEU A 352 -5.27 -5.34 -5.88
C LEU A 352 -5.89 -5.03 -4.51
N THR A 353 -7.18 -4.72 -4.42
CA THR A 353 -7.83 -4.31 -3.16
C THR A 353 -8.40 -5.51 -2.38
N PHE A 354 -7.76 -6.68 -2.48
CA PHE A 354 -8.18 -7.97 -1.90
C PHE A 354 -9.14 -7.81 -0.70
N SER A 355 -10.43 -8.08 -0.94
CA SER A 355 -11.56 -8.18 0.01
C SER A 355 -12.15 -6.92 0.68
N SER A 356 -11.66 -5.69 0.46
CA SER A 356 -12.15 -4.47 1.16
C SER A 356 -12.73 -3.35 0.27
N LEU A 357 -13.38 -3.71 -0.84
CA LEU A 357 -13.97 -2.73 -1.76
C LEU A 357 -15.22 -2.02 -1.21
N LEU A 358 -15.29 -0.69 -1.36
CA LEU A 358 -16.49 0.10 -1.09
C LEU A 358 -17.65 -0.31 -2.01
N TYR A 359 -18.88 -0.05 -1.57
CA TYR A 359 -20.08 -0.40 -2.35
C TYR A 359 -20.11 0.32 -3.71
N SER A 360 -19.72 1.60 -3.76
CA SER A 360 -19.58 2.35 -5.01
C SER A 360 -18.58 1.68 -5.96
N GLN A 361 -17.43 1.23 -5.46
CA GLN A 361 -16.39 0.61 -6.27
C GLN A 361 -16.87 -0.73 -6.88
N LYS A 362 -17.62 -1.54 -6.13
CA LYS A 362 -18.25 -2.78 -6.63
C LYS A 362 -19.21 -2.50 -7.78
N ILE A 363 -20.02 -1.44 -7.69
CA ILE A 363 -20.90 -1.00 -8.77
C ILE A 363 -20.07 -0.60 -9.99
N GLY A 364 -19.04 0.22 -9.81
CA GLY A 364 -18.16 0.66 -10.90
C GLY A 364 -17.53 -0.51 -11.66
N ILE A 365 -17.00 -1.50 -10.93
CA ILE A 365 -16.42 -2.72 -11.52
C ILE A 365 -17.47 -3.50 -12.32
N THR A 366 -18.69 -3.62 -11.80
CA THR A 366 -19.79 -4.32 -12.48
C THR A 366 -20.15 -3.62 -13.79
N VAL A 367 -20.19 -2.28 -13.80
CA VAL A 367 -20.40 -1.47 -15.01
C VAL A 367 -19.27 -1.70 -16.03
N CYS A 368 -18.02 -1.77 -15.60
CA CYS A 368 -16.89 -2.06 -16.49
C CYS A 368 -16.98 -3.45 -17.14
N VAL A 369 -17.34 -4.47 -16.37
CA VAL A 369 -17.53 -5.84 -16.90
C VAL A 369 -18.68 -5.89 -17.88
N ALA A 370 -19.83 -5.28 -17.55
CA ALA A 370 -20.98 -5.21 -18.43
C ALA A 370 -20.64 -4.49 -19.76
N SER A 371 -19.85 -3.41 -19.68
CA SER A 371 -19.36 -2.72 -20.87
C SER A 371 -18.46 -3.61 -21.74
N GLY A 372 -17.52 -4.35 -21.13
CA GLY A 372 -16.66 -5.29 -21.87
C GLY A 372 -17.46 -6.36 -22.60
N VAL A 373 -18.48 -6.93 -21.96
CA VAL A 373 -19.41 -7.89 -22.56
C VAL A 373 -20.18 -7.27 -23.73
N TRP A 374 -20.68 -6.05 -23.56
CA TRP A 374 -21.41 -5.34 -24.62
C TRP A 374 -20.50 -5.05 -25.82
N PHE A 375 -19.27 -4.60 -25.58
CA PHE A 375 -18.28 -4.34 -26.63
C PHE A 375 -17.96 -5.58 -27.46
N LEU A 376 -17.76 -6.73 -26.81
CA LEU A 376 -17.48 -8.01 -27.48
C LEU A 376 -18.67 -8.52 -28.31
N LYS A 377 -19.90 -8.37 -27.80
CA LYS A 377 -21.14 -8.76 -28.48
C LYS A 377 -21.34 -8.00 -29.79
N ASN A 378 -20.99 -6.71 -29.82
CA ASN A 378 -21.10 -5.87 -31.03
C ASN A 378 -20.05 -6.22 -32.11
N HIS A 379 -18.98 -6.94 -31.76
CA HIS A 379 -17.97 -7.42 -32.71
C HIS A 379 -18.34 -8.75 -33.41
N GLY A 380 -19.57 -9.25 -33.24
CA GLY A 380 -20.08 -10.43 -33.96
C GLY A 380 -19.52 -11.78 -33.48
N GLY A 381 -18.80 -11.82 -32.36
CA GLY A 381 -18.37 -13.06 -31.74
C GLY A 381 -19.52 -13.72 -30.95
N SER A 382 -19.87 -14.96 -31.28
CA SER A 382 -20.62 -15.77 -30.31
C SER A 382 -19.75 -15.96 -29.07
N PHE A 383 -20.33 -15.88 -27.87
CA PHE A 383 -19.63 -16.26 -26.62
C PHE A 383 -18.97 -17.65 -26.74
N ASP A 384 -19.58 -18.53 -27.56
CA ASP A 384 -19.08 -19.86 -27.86
C ASP A 384 -17.69 -19.87 -28.51
N THR A 385 -17.28 -18.86 -29.29
CA THR A 385 -15.95 -18.87 -29.95
C THR A 385 -14.81 -18.42 -29.03
N LEU A 386 -15.09 -17.58 -28.04
CA LEU A 386 -14.12 -17.13 -27.04
C LEU A 386 -13.79 -18.26 -26.05
N PHE A 387 -14.79 -19.12 -25.75
CA PHE A 387 -14.63 -20.33 -24.94
C PHE A 387 -14.36 -21.60 -25.78
N SER A 388 -14.63 -21.62 -27.09
CA SER A 388 -14.36 -22.78 -27.97
C SER A 388 -12.88 -23.14 -28.07
N TRP A 389 -11.96 -22.18 -27.92
CA TRP A 389 -10.53 -22.48 -27.82
C TRP A 389 -10.15 -23.18 -26.50
N MET A 390 -10.97 -23.03 -25.45
CA MET A 390 -10.86 -23.83 -24.23
C MET A 390 -11.43 -25.25 -24.41
N GLU A 391 -12.25 -25.48 -25.44
CA GLU A 391 -12.96 -26.76 -25.64
C GLU A 391 -12.40 -27.64 -26.78
N LYS A 392 -11.75 -27.08 -27.81
CA LYS A 392 -11.22 -27.89 -28.92
C LYS A 392 -9.85 -28.51 -28.64
N THR A 393 -9.89 -29.70 -28.05
CA THR A 393 -8.83 -30.71 -28.05
C THR A 393 -8.59 -31.26 -29.46
N SER A 394 -7.71 -30.64 -30.25
CA SER A 394 -7.16 -31.30 -31.45
C SER A 394 -5.81 -30.70 -31.83
N PHE A 395 -4.76 -31.12 -31.13
CA PHE A 395 -3.39 -31.14 -31.64
C PHE A 395 -2.71 -32.42 -31.15
N SER A 396 -1.94 -33.07 -32.03
CA SER A 396 -1.41 -34.40 -31.82
C SER A 396 -0.39 -34.46 -30.67
N ARG A 397 -0.60 -35.47 -29.81
CA ARG A 397 0.27 -36.05 -28.79
C ARG A 397 1.68 -35.46 -28.66
N HIS A 398 1.94 -34.63 -27.65
CA HIS A 398 3.22 -34.60 -26.89
C HIS A 398 2.86 -34.43 -25.39
N LYS A 399 3.04 -35.50 -24.60
CA LYS A 399 2.30 -35.78 -23.35
C LYS A 399 2.91 -35.22 -22.05
N GLY A 400 3.95 -34.38 -22.09
CA GLY A 400 4.68 -33.93 -20.89
C GLY A 400 4.29 -32.55 -20.35
N TYR A 401 4.16 -31.54 -21.22
CA TYR A 401 4.01 -30.14 -20.82
C TYR A 401 2.56 -29.69 -20.51
N PHE A 402 1.57 -30.53 -20.81
CA PHE A 402 0.16 -30.14 -20.79
C PHE A 402 -0.53 -30.19 -19.41
N ARG A 403 0.03 -30.91 -18.42
CA ARG A 403 -0.55 -31.00 -17.07
C ARG A 403 -0.36 -29.72 -16.25
N PHE A 404 0.73 -28.98 -16.49
CA PHE A 404 1.02 -27.75 -15.75
C PHE A 404 0.10 -26.58 -16.17
N LEU A 405 -0.23 -26.50 -17.46
CA LEU A 405 -1.12 -25.46 -18.02
C LEU A 405 -2.60 -25.68 -17.71
N THR A 406 -3.04 -26.92 -17.49
CA THR A 406 -4.44 -27.22 -17.15
C THR A 406 -4.74 -26.93 -15.68
N LEU A 407 -3.81 -27.21 -14.76
CA LEU A 407 -3.95 -26.85 -13.35
C LEU A 407 -4.06 -25.33 -13.16
N TRP A 408 -3.22 -24.56 -13.87
CA TRP A 408 -3.22 -23.10 -13.79
C TRP A 408 -4.50 -22.46 -14.34
N ARG A 409 -5.11 -23.07 -15.37
CA ARG A 409 -6.41 -22.65 -15.94
C ARG A 409 -7.57 -22.86 -14.97
N VAL A 410 -7.57 -23.98 -14.26
CA VAL A 410 -8.59 -24.29 -13.23
C VAL A 410 -8.44 -23.35 -12.03
N ILE A 411 -7.21 -23.05 -11.62
CA ILE A 411 -6.94 -22.13 -10.50
C ILE A 411 -7.42 -20.71 -10.83
N ILE A 412 -7.17 -20.19 -12.04
CA ILE A 412 -7.59 -18.83 -12.41
C ILE A 412 -9.12 -18.71 -12.50
N VAL A 413 -9.80 -19.69 -13.10
CA VAL A 413 -11.27 -19.68 -13.19
C VAL A 413 -11.90 -19.89 -11.81
N ALA A 414 -11.32 -20.75 -10.97
CA ALA A 414 -11.74 -20.93 -9.58
C ALA A 414 -11.53 -19.65 -8.76
N LEU A 415 -10.42 -18.92 -8.93
CA LEU A 415 -10.17 -17.64 -8.26
C LEU A 415 -11.17 -16.56 -8.68
N ILE A 416 -11.55 -16.50 -9.96
CA ILE A 416 -12.56 -15.57 -10.47
C ILE A 416 -13.94 -15.93 -9.93
N MET A 417 -14.32 -17.21 -9.98
CA MET A 417 -15.61 -17.69 -9.48
C MET A 417 -15.73 -17.57 -7.96
N VAL A 418 -14.66 -17.84 -7.21
CA VAL A 418 -14.61 -17.61 -5.75
C VAL A 418 -14.65 -16.12 -5.44
N SER A 419 -13.98 -15.26 -6.22
CA SER A 419 -14.09 -13.81 -6.06
C SER A 419 -15.51 -13.30 -6.33
N CYS A 420 -16.22 -13.88 -7.31
CA CYS A 420 -17.63 -13.59 -7.56
C CYS A 420 -18.56 -14.15 -6.47
N LEU A 421 -18.32 -15.37 -5.97
CA LEU A 421 -19.12 -16.01 -4.91
C LEU A 421 -18.93 -15.34 -3.54
N VAL A 422 -17.71 -14.92 -3.21
CA VAL A 422 -17.40 -14.14 -2.00
C VAL A 422 -17.97 -12.72 -2.13
N GLY A 423 -18.05 -12.17 -3.35
CA GLY A 423 -18.69 -10.89 -3.63
C GLY A 423 -20.23 -10.87 -3.47
N PHE A 424 -20.89 -12.03 -3.46
CA PHE A 424 -22.35 -12.17 -3.38
C PHE A 424 -22.89 -12.59 -2.00
N GLN A 425 -22.04 -12.70 -0.98
CA GLN A 425 -22.53 -12.86 0.39
C GLN A 425 -22.99 -11.50 0.93
N ILE A 426 -24.31 -11.34 1.02
CA ILE A 426 -25.00 -10.19 1.61
C ILE A 426 -25.03 -10.38 3.13
N PRO A 427 -24.52 -9.42 3.91
CA PRO A 427 -25.16 -9.10 5.18
C PRO A 427 -25.68 -7.65 5.20
N GLY A 428 -26.96 -7.57 5.57
CA GLY A 428 -27.68 -6.49 6.22
C GLY A 428 -27.11 -5.07 6.21
N VAL A 429 -27.85 -4.18 5.54
CA VAL A 429 -27.91 -2.76 5.86
C VAL A 429 -28.20 -2.58 7.35
N HIS A 430 -27.26 -2.06 8.13
CA HIS A 430 -27.52 -1.52 9.46
C HIS A 430 -27.28 -0.02 9.44
N ARG A 431 -28.41 0.71 9.39
CA ARG A 431 -28.53 2.10 9.81
C ARG A 431 -27.99 2.20 11.24
N THR A 432 -27.04 3.10 11.45
CA THR A 432 -26.64 3.55 12.78
C THR A 432 -27.74 4.46 13.35
N GLU A 433 -28.77 3.84 13.94
CA GLU A 433 -29.56 4.55 14.94
C GLU A 433 -28.81 4.53 16.27
N VAL A 434 -28.43 5.71 16.74
CA VAL A 434 -27.91 5.93 18.08
C VAL A 434 -29.06 5.68 19.06
N ARG A 435 -29.16 4.47 19.59
CA ARG A 435 -29.91 4.20 20.82
C ARG A 435 -28.95 4.33 22.01
N LEU A 436 -29.15 5.39 22.79
CA LEU A 436 -28.76 5.40 24.20
C LEU A 436 -29.43 4.20 24.89
N PRO A 437 -28.74 3.40 25.72
CA PRO A 437 -29.44 2.48 26.60
C PRO A 437 -29.84 3.20 27.90
N PRO A 438 -31.11 3.13 28.31
CA PRO A 438 -31.57 3.51 29.63
C PRO A 438 -31.46 2.29 30.55
N PHE A 439 -30.26 1.73 30.74
CA PHE A 439 -30.11 0.50 31.51
C PHE A 439 -29.11 0.65 32.65
N SER A 440 -29.52 0.16 33.81
CA SER A 440 -28.71 0.10 35.02
C SER A 440 -27.46 -0.75 34.76
N PRO A 441 -26.26 -0.27 35.10
CA PRO A 441 -25.05 -1.04 34.86
C PRO A 441 -25.03 -2.31 35.73
N PRO A 442 -24.67 -3.49 35.18
CA PRO A 442 -24.66 -4.74 35.94
C PRO A 442 -23.70 -4.63 37.13
N THR A 443 -24.10 -5.14 38.30
CA THR A 443 -23.27 -5.18 39.51
C THR A 443 -22.14 -6.20 39.34
N PRO A 444 -20.87 -5.77 39.26
CA PRO A 444 -19.73 -6.64 39.20
C PRO A 444 -19.52 -7.31 40.54
N TYR A 445 -18.96 -8.51 40.49
CA TYR A 445 -18.65 -9.31 41.67
C TYR A 445 -17.49 -8.70 42.48
N ASN A 446 -16.53 -8.07 41.80
CA ASN A 446 -15.36 -7.43 42.41
C ASN A 446 -14.77 -6.33 41.50
N ASP A 447 -14.94 -5.06 41.85
CA ASP A 447 -14.37 -3.93 41.10
C ASP A 447 -12.86 -3.76 41.35
N ALA A 448 -12.39 -4.01 42.58
CA ALA A 448 -11.01 -3.78 43.02
C ALA A 448 -10.08 -4.98 42.77
N TYR A 449 -10.19 -5.59 41.58
CA TYR A 449 -9.57 -6.89 41.27
C TYR A 449 -8.03 -6.84 41.12
N LEU A 450 -7.41 -5.67 40.97
CA LEU A 450 -5.94 -5.53 40.97
C LEU A 450 -5.36 -5.25 42.36
N GLY A 451 -6.20 -5.08 43.39
CA GLY A 451 -5.77 -4.64 44.71
C GLY A 451 -5.38 -3.15 44.74
N PRO A 452 -4.79 -2.67 45.85
CA PRO A 452 -4.44 -1.26 45.99
C PRO A 452 -3.36 -0.84 44.98
N ARG A 453 -3.49 0.37 44.44
CA ARG A 453 -2.51 0.94 43.51
C ARG A 453 -1.12 1.05 44.16
N ALA A 454 -0.08 0.69 43.40
CA ALA A 454 1.30 0.90 43.79
C ALA A 454 1.60 2.38 44.11
N ARG A 455 2.58 2.62 44.99
CA ARG A 455 3.01 3.99 45.34
C ARG A 455 3.53 4.75 44.11
N PRO A 456 3.44 6.10 44.09
CA PRO A 456 3.85 6.91 42.93
C PRO A 456 5.32 6.79 42.53
N ASP A 457 6.20 6.33 43.42
CA ASP A 457 7.65 6.26 43.26
C ASP A 457 8.16 4.87 42.86
N ILE A 458 7.28 3.87 42.77
CA ILE A 458 7.66 2.50 42.41
C ILE A 458 8.04 2.40 40.93
N VAL A 459 9.17 1.74 40.67
CA VAL A 459 9.69 1.45 39.33
C VAL A 459 9.63 -0.04 39.04
N ALA A 460 9.37 -0.41 37.78
CA ALA A 460 9.44 -1.79 37.33
C ALA A 460 10.84 -2.15 36.83
N ASN A 461 11.35 -3.30 37.22
CA ASN A 461 12.56 -3.87 36.65
C ASN A 461 12.26 -4.46 35.26
N LEU A 462 12.53 -3.67 34.22
CA LEU A 462 12.22 -4.04 32.84
C LEU A 462 13.05 -5.23 32.35
N ASP A 463 14.30 -5.39 32.79
CA ASP A 463 15.15 -6.51 32.39
C ASP A 463 14.64 -7.83 32.97
N LEU A 464 14.26 -7.84 34.25
CA LEU A 464 13.65 -9.01 34.89
C LEU A 464 12.32 -9.39 34.22
N LEU A 465 11.48 -8.40 33.89
CA LEU A 465 10.22 -8.62 33.19
C LEU A 465 10.43 -9.28 31.82
N VAL A 466 11.44 -8.83 31.08
CA VAL A 466 11.80 -9.42 29.78
C VAL A 466 12.36 -10.83 29.94
N ASP A 467 13.24 -11.06 30.90
CA ASP A 467 13.83 -12.39 31.13
C ASP A 467 12.78 -13.44 31.56
N GLU A 468 11.78 -13.04 32.36
CA GLU A 468 10.71 -13.96 32.76
C GLU A 468 9.68 -14.23 31.66
N CYS A 469 9.36 -13.23 30.84
CA CYS A 469 8.35 -13.39 29.80
C CYS A 469 8.90 -13.90 28.46
N ARG A 470 10.18 -13.65 28.15
CA ARG A 470 10.83 -14.05 26.90
C ARG A 470 11.98 -15.02 27.12
N GLY A 471 12.79 -14.78 28.14
CA GLY A 471 14.11 -15.38 28.30
C GLY A 471 15.21 -14.61 27.54
N PRO A 472 16.40 -15.22 27.39
CA PRO A 472 17.56 -14.59 26.77
C PRO A 472 17.28 -14.08 25.36
N TYR A 473 17.99 -13.02 24.96
CA TYR A 473 17.82 -12.41 23.63
C TYR A 473 18.15 -13.39 22.50
N GLU A 474 19.22 -14.19 22.67
CA GLU A 474 19.71 -15.13 21.66
C GLU A 474 18.73 -16.30 21.45
N THR A 475 18.04 -16.70 22.51
CA THR A 475 17.13 -17.85 22.53
C THR A 475 15.87 -17.52 23.33
N PRO A 476 14.85 -16.91 22.69
CA PRO A 476 13.61 -16.48 23.36
C PRO A 476 12.68 -17.68 23.62
N GLU A 477 13.07 -18.55 24.54
CA GLU A 477 12.43 -19.84 24.82
C GLU A 477 11.05 -19.73 25.49
N LYS A 478 10.84 -18.69 26.31
CA LYS A 478 9.60 -18.46 27.06
C LYS A 478 8.56 -17.67 26.27
N LEU A 479 8.98 -16.99 25.19
CA LEU A 479 8.20 -16.04 24.38
C LEU A 479 6.80 -16.55 23.96
N ARG A 480 6.69 -17.84 23.63
CA ARG A 480 5.45 -18.43 23.12
C ARG A 480 4.47 -18.83 24.23
N ASN A 481 4.93 -18.96 25.47
CA ASN A 481 4.09 -19.33 26.61
C ASN A 481 3.50 -18.07 27.27
N VAL A 482 2.58 -17.43 26.56
CA VAL A 482 1.98 -16.15 26.98
C VAL A 482 1.25 -16.28 28.31
N ARG A 483 0.59 -17.42 28.56
CA ARG A 483 -0.15 -17.66 29.80
C ARG A 483 0.77 -17.61 31.02
N MET A 484 1.94 -18.22 30.95
CA MET A 484 2.94 -18.18 32.01
C MET A 484 3.39 -16.74 32.32
N CYS A 485 3.67 -15.94 31.28
CA CYS A 485 4.02 -14.53 31.47
C CYS A 485 2.87 -13.75 32.11
N ILE A 486 1.64 -13.88 31.61
CA ILE A 486 0.47 -13.18 32.18
C ILE A 486 0.23 -13.56 33.65
N ASP A 487 0.34 -14.84 34.00
CA ASP A 487 0.18 -15.30 35.37
C ASP A 487 1.27 -14.73 36.29
N TYR A 488 2.51 -14.64 35.81
CA TYR A 488 3.60 -13.96 36.50
C TYR A 488 3.33 -12.46 36.69
N LEU A 489 2.89 -11.76 35.64
CA LEU A 489 2.53 -10.35 35.71
C LEU A 489 1.38 -10.08 36.69
N ALA A 490 0.42 -11.00 36.78
CA ALA A 490 -0.72 -10.88 37.70
C ALA A 490 -0.36 -11.15 39.15
N THR A 491 0.49 -12.15 39.43
CA THR A 491 0.67 -12.72 40.78
C THR A 491 1.99 -12.33 41.46
N GLN A 492 3.03 -11.96 40.71
CA GLN A 492 4.39 -11.75 41.25
C GLN A 492 4.82 -10.28 41.23
N GLN A 493 3.89 -9.34 41.43
CA GLN A 493 4.17 -7.90 41.34
C GLN A 493 5.31 -7.44 42.26
N ASP A 494 5.36 -7.98 43.48
CA ASP A 494 6.38 -7.65 44.49
C ASP A 494 7.81 -8.05 44.07
N THR A 495 7.96 -8.93 43.08
CA THR A 495 9.27 -9.38 42.61
C THR A 495 9.91 -8.39 41.62
N TYR A 496 9.09 -7.74 40.79
CA TYR A 496 9.56 -6.84 39.73
C TYR A 496 9.28 -5.37 40.02
N PHE A 497 8.49 -5.04 41.04
CA PHE A 497 8.34 -3.69 41.55
C PHE A 497 9.41 -3.38 42.60
N GLN A 498 10.16 -2.33 42.35
CA GLN A 498 11.29 -1.91 43.17
C GLN A 498 11.07 -0.49 43.69
N VAL A 499 11.50 -0.27 44.93
CA VAL A 499 11.61 1.08 45.50
C VAL A 499 12.96 1.65 45.06
N PRO A 500 13.00 2.85 44.45
CA PRO A 500 14.27 3.47 44.04
C PRO A 500 15.22 3.62 45.22
N GLU A 501 16.51 3.33 45.04
CA GLU A 501 17.52 3.56 46.06
C GLU A 501 17.66 5.06 46.38
N ALA A 502 17.80 5.40 47.67
CA ALA A 502 17.89 6.78 48.15
C ALA A 502 19.14 7.48 47.59
N GLY A 503 18.99 8.22 46.49
CA GLY A 503 20.06 8.96 45.83
C GLY A 503 19.95 9.06 44.31
N GLN A 504 19.26 8.12 43.67
CA GLN A 504 18.93 8.19 42.24
C GLN A 504 17.66 9.03 42.03
N ARG A 505 17.79 10.37 42.01
CA ARG A 505 16.73 11.20 41.42
C ARG A 505 16.63 10.82 39.94
N VAL A 506 15.49 10.26 39.55
CA VAL A 506 15.11 9.94 38.18
C VAL A 506 15.33 11.19 37.30
N SER A 507 16.12 11.02 36.24
CA SER A 507 16.71 12.05 35.39
C SER A 507 15.81 13.27 35.10
N ASN A 508 16.38 14.46 35.31
CA ASN A 508 15.79 15.76 34.96
C ASN A 508 15.86 15.97 33.44
N THR A 509 14.77 15.76 32.70
CA THR A 509 14.71 16.10 31.25
C THR A 509 13.47 16.88 30.79
N VAL A 510 12.73 17.55 31.69
CA VAL A 510 11.71 18.56 31.30
C VAL A 510 11.75 19.74 32.29
N PRO A 511 11.74 21.01 31.83
CA PRO A 511 11.71 22.16 32.74
C PRO A 511 10.43 22.18 33.57
N GLU A 512 10.59 22.35 34.89
CA GLU A 512 9.50 22.56 35.85
C GLU A 512 8.62 23.72 35.37
N GLN A 513 7.38 23.43 34.99
CA GLN A 513 6.33 24.44 34.93
C GLN A 513 5.14 24.03 35.79
N SER A 514 4.73 25.02 36.58
CA SER A 514 3.60 25.12 37.50
C SER A 514 3.79 24.51 38.90
N SER A 515 4.11 25.44 39.79
CA SER A 515 3.89 25.42 41.24
C SER A 515 2.44 25.07 41.58
N GLY A 516 2.19 23.79 41.78
CA GLY A 516 1.09 23.26 42.58
C GLY A 516 1.62 22.02 43.27
N ALA A 517 1.61 21.99 44.60
CA ALA A 517 2.11 20.87 45.39
C ALA A 517 1.41 19.57 44.98
N SER A 518 1.99 18.83 44.03
CA SER A 518 1.41 17.59 43.52
C SER A 518 2.03 16.41 44.24
N ASP A 519 1.16 15.61 44.84
CA ASP A 519 1.37 14.34 45.55
C ASP A 519 1.95 13.20 44.66
N CYS A 520 2.66 13.55 43.59
CA CYS A 520 3.08 12.64 42.53
C CYS A 520 4.44 11.97 42.78
N GLY A 521 5.24 12.46 43.73
CA GLY A 521 6.57 11.92 44.07
C GLY A 521 7.56 11.85 42.90
N GLY A 522 7.31 12.53 41.77
CA GLY A 522 8.10 12.45 40.54
C GLY A 522 7.49 13.25 39.37
N HIS A 523 8.02 13.12 38.14
CA HIS A 523 7.53 13.89 37.00
C HIS A 523 6.16 13.41 36.48
N ILE A 524 5.46 14.33 35.81
CA ILE A 524 4.21 14.06 35.08
C ILE A 524 4.56 13.39 33.75
N ILE A 525 3.89 12.27 33.45
CA ILE A 525 4.11 11.50 32.22
C ILE A 525 3.07 11.90 31.17
N LEU A 526 3.53 12.22 29.97
CA LEU A 526 2.67 12.54 28.84
C LEU A 526 2.27 11.27 28.09
N TYR A 527 0.98 11.13 27.85
CA TYR A 527 0.37 10.11 27.01
C TYR A 527 -0.06 10.78 25.72
N HIS A 528 0.34 10.23 24.59
CA HIS A 528 0.06 10.78 23.28
C HIS A 528 -0.75 9.80 22.45
N VAL A 529 -1.79 10.30 21.80
CA VAL A 529 -2.49 9.59 20.73
C VAL A 529 -2.63 10.51 19.53
N TRP A 530 -2.55 9.97 18.33
CA TRP A 530 -2.82 10.72 17.10
C TRP A 530 -4.05 10.15 16.40
N TRP A 531 -4.89 11.02 15.85
CA TRP A 531 -6.10 10.61 15.14
C TRP A 531 -6.38 11.46 13.92
N SER A 532 -6.86 10.79 12.86
CA SER A 532 -7.31 11.42 11.62
C SER A 532 -8.72 10.94 11.32
N GLY A 533 -9.72 11.79 11.60
CA GLY A 533 -11.14 11.51 11.39
C GLY A 533 -12.01 11.95 12.57
N PRO A 534 -13.33 11.75 12.49
CA PRO A 534 -14.25 12.08 13.58
C PRO A 534 -14.07 11.15 14.79
N PRO A 535 -14.43 11.58 16.02
CA PRO A 535 -14.44 10.73 17.21
C PRO A 535 -15.44 9.58 17.07
N SER A 536 -15.06 8.39 17.56
CA SER A 536 -15.96 7.24 17.62
C SER A 536 -16.12 6.71 19.04
N TRP A 537 -16.95 5.68 19.22
CA TRP A 537 -17.05 4.98 20.50
C TRP A 537 -15.69 4.41 20.96
N ARG A 538 -14.75 4.13 20.05
CA ARG A 538 -13.39 3.65 20.39
C ARG A 538 -12.56 4.74 21.03
N THR A 539 -12.60 5.94 20.46
CA THR A 539 -11.98 7.13 21.04
C THR A 539 -12.48 7.36 22.45
N GLU A 540 -13.80 7.28 22.64
CA GLU A 540 -14.41 7.37 23.96
C GLU A 540 -13.91 6.26 24.90
N LEU A 541 -13.90 5.01 24.43
CA LEU A 541 -13.49 3.88 25.24
C LEU A 541 -12.01 3.95 25.65
N PHE A 542 -11.13 4.40 24.75
CA PHE A 542 -9.72 4.70 25.04
C PHE A 542 -9.61 5.73 26.17
N ILE A 543 -10.28 6.89 26.02
CA ILE A 543 -10.25 7.97 27.01
C ILE A 543 -10.78 7.46 28.36
N LYS A 544 -11.89 6.71 28.36
CA LYS A 544 -12.43 6.08 29.56
C LYS A 544 -11.43 5.14 30.21
N SER A 545 -10.76 4.27 29.44
CA SER A 545 -9.73 3.35 29.96
C SER A 545 -8.55 4.08 30.60
N TYR A 546 -8.14 5.23 30.03
CA TYR A 546 -7.12 6.10 30.61
C TYR A 546 -7.51 6.61 31.99
N PHE A 547 -8.72 7.16 32.14
CA PHE A 547 -9.22 7.62 33.44
C PHE A 547 -9.44 6.49 34.44
N TYR A 548 -9.88 5.32 33.95
CA TYR A 548 -10.12 4.15 34.79
C TYR A 548 -8.82 3.61 35.40
N THR A 549 -7.71 3.69 34.67
CA THR A 549 -6.48 2.98 35.04
C THR A 549 -5.31 3.87 35.47
N GLN A 550 -5.16 5.08 34.91
CA GLN A 550 -3.98 5.91 35.14
C GLN A 550 -4.15 6.85 36.35
N ARG A 551 -3.04 7.16 37.02
CA ARG A 551 -3.01 8.12 38.14
C ARG A 551 -3.03 9.56 37.62
N LEU A 552 -4.20 10.21 37.61
CA LEU A 552 -4.43 11.54 37.00
C LEU A 552 -3.57 12.66 37.57
N ALA A 553 -3.17 12.58 38.84
CA ALA A 553 -2.23 13.54 39.43
C ALA A 553 -0.84 13.51 38.75
N CYS A 554 -0.47 12.39 38.12
CA CYS A 554 0.85 12.10 37.58
C CYS A 554 0.88 11.91 36.06
N SER A 555 -0.24 12.09 35.36
CA SER A 555 -0.34 11.84 33.93
C SER A 555 -1.14 12.93 33.22
N ARG A 556 -0.84 13.14 31.94
CA ARG A 556 -1.63 14.02 31.05
C ARG A 556 -1.86 13.33 29.72
N LEU A 557 -3.07 13.44 29.18
CA LEU A 557 -3.43 12.85 27.88
C LEU A 557 -3.48 13.93 26.81
N TRP A 558 -2.62 13.83 25.81
CA TRP A 558 -2.59 14.71 24.66
C TRP A 558 -3.12 13.98 23.44
N ILE A 559 -4.19 14.52 22.86
CA ILE A 559 -4.87 13.97 21.70
C ILE A 559 -4.56 14.88 20.52
N TRP A 560 -3.78 14.36 19.56
CA TRP A 560 -3.33 15.08 18.38
C TRP A 560 -4.26 14.82 17.21
N ILE A 561 -4.91 15.88 16.71
CA ILE A 561 -5.91 15.81 15.63
C ILE A 561 -5.28 16.27 14.33
N ASN A 562 -5.27 15.39 13.34
CA ASN A 562 -4.72 15.68 12.02
C ASN A 562 -5.56 16.73 11.28
N VAL A 563 -5.00 17.93 11.08
CA VAL A 563 -5.66 19.01 10.33
C VAL A 563 -5.10 19.18 8.92
N ASP A 564 -4.04 18.46 8.54
CA ASP A 564 -3.43 18.53 7.19
C ASP A 564 -4.41 18.08 6.09
N HIS A 565 -5.34 17.17 6.40
CA HIS A 565 -6.37 16.69 5.48
C HIS A 565 -7.75 17.30 5.73
N HIS A 566 -8.01 17.76 6.96
CA HIS A 566 -9.30 18.24 7.40
C HIS A 566 -9.13 19.46 8.32
N PRO A 567 -9.06 20.68 7.76
CA PRO A 567 -8.80 21.89 8.53
C PRO A 567 -9.83 22.18 9.64
N SER A 568 -11.08 21.70 9.50
CA SER A 568 -12.14 21.83 10.51
C SER A 568 -12.14 20.74 11.58
N ALA A 569 -11.25 19.75 11.51
CA ALA A 569 -11.34 18.53 12.32
C ALA A 569 -11.37 18.79 13.83
N LEU A 570 -10.65 19.82 14.32
CA LEU A 570 -10.65 20.18 15.73
C LEU A 570 -12.03 20.68 16.20
N THR A 571 -12.65 21.56 15.42
CA THR A 571 -14.01 22.08 15.68
C THR A 571 -15.03 20.95 15.63
N ASP A 572 -14.89 20.05 14.65
CA ASP A 572 -15.76 18.89 14.51
C ASP A 572 -15.62 17.96 15.73
N TRP A 573 -14.41 17.77 16.26
CA TRP A 573 -14.14 17.01 17.47
C TRP A 573 -14.81 17.58 18.72
N ILE A 574 -14.67 18.88 18.96
CA ILE A 574 -15.22 19.57 20.14
C ILE A 574 -16.75 19.44 20.18
N ASN A 575 -17.40 19.53 19.01
CA ASN A 575 -18.86 19.45 18.90
C ASN A 575 -19.40 18.00 18.87
N HIS A 576 -18.53 16.99 18.72
CA HIS A 576 -18.97 15.62 18.54
C HIS A 576 -19.41 14.98 19.88
N PRO A 577 -20.57 14.29 19.94
CA PRO A 577 -21.10 13.75 21.21
C PRO A 577 -20.15 12.77 21.92
N ASN A 578 -19.42 11.94 21.16
CA ASN A 578 -18.44 10.99 21.73
C ASN A 578 -17.25 11.68 22.43
N PHE A 579 -16.96 12.96 22.15
CA PHE A 579 -15.86 13.70 22.79
C PHE A 579 -16.33 14.85 23.68
N ALA A 580 -17.42 15.54 23.33
CA ALA A 580 -17.95 16.71 24.03
C ALA A 580 -18.11 16.52 25.55
N LYS A 581 -18.40 15.30 25.98
CA LYS A 581 -18.49 14.91 27.40
C LYS A 581 -17.19 15.14 28.18
N PHE A 582 -16.03 15.05 27.52
CA PHE A 582 -14.71 15.18 28.15
C PHE A 582 -14.16 16.63 28.14
N LEU A 583 -14.90 17.59 27.59
CA LEU A 583 -14.50 19.01 27.57
C LEU A 583 -14.15 19.58 28.96
N PRO A 584 -14.87 19.23 30.07
CA PRO A 584 -14.47 19.68 31.39
C PRO A 584 -13.03 19.28 31.79
N PHE A 585 -12.50 18.18 31.25
CA PHE A 585 -11.11 17.75 31.50
C PHE A 585 -10.09 18.42 30.59
N VAL A 586 -10.55 19.04 29.50
CA VAL A 586 -9.73 19.97 28.70
C VAL A 586 -9.54 21.26 29.49
N ASP A 587 -10.60 21.76 30.13
CA ASP A 587 -10.55 22.96 30.97
C ASP A 587 -9.65 22.80 32.20
N THR A 588 -9.63 21.61 32.82
CA THR A 588 -8.71 21.30 33.93
C THR A 588 -7.28 20.99 33.47
N GLY A 589 -7.05 20.86 32.16
CA GLY A 589 -5.76 20.55 31.58
C GLY A 589 -5.32 19.10 31.75
N VAL A 590 -6.19 18.18 32.19
CA VAL A 590 -5.89 16.73 32.25
C VAL A 590 -5.82 16.14 30.83
N ILE A 591 -6.72 16.58 29.95
CA ILE A 591 -6.69 16.33 28.52
C ILE A 591 -6.19 17.60 27.81
N ALA A 592 -5.32 17.45 26.82
CA ALA A 592 -4.99 18.52 25.89
C ALA A 592 -5.33 18.07 24.46
N LEU A 593 -6.28 18.76 23.83
CA LEU A 593 -6.55 18.58 22.41
C LEU A 593 -5.57 19.46 21.62
N LYS A 594 -4.82 18.85 20.70
CA LYS A 594 -3.73 19.50 19.95
C LYS A 594 -3.99 19.39 18.45
N GLU A 595 -3.74 20.46 17.72
CA GLU A 595 -3.68 20.37 16.26
C GLU A 595 -2.37 19.70 15.84
N TRP A 596 -2.48 18.74 14.92
CA TRP A 596 -1.34 18.13 14.26
C TRP A 596 -1.22 18.62 12.82
N ARG A 597 -0.06 19.22 12.53
CA ARG A 597 0.43 19.50 11.18
C ARG A 597 1.83 18.96 11.06
N LEU A 598 2.14 18.28 9.97
CA LEU A 598 3.50 17.81 9.73
C LEU A 598 4.47 19.01 9.71
N PRO A 599 5.39 19.12 10.68
CA PRO A 599 6.33 20.24 10.71
C PRO A 599 7.24 20.21 9.48
N SER A 600 7.71 21.38 9.03
CA SER A 600 8.70 21.46 7.95
C SER A 600 10.09 20.98 8.41
N SER A 601 10.40 21.24 9.67
CA SER A 601 11.65 20.84 10.31
C SER A 601 11.48 20.61 11.80
N VAL A 602 12.33 19.75 12.36
CA VAL A 602 12.37 19.45 13.80
C VAL A 602 13.82 19.54 14.29
N PRO A 603 14.08 20.23 15.42
CA PRO A 603 15.42 20.29 15.99
C PRO A 603 15.82 18.91 16.50
N ILE A 604 17.09 18.53 16.34
CA ILE A 604 17.64 17.28 16.89
C ILE A 604 18.77 17.56 17.89
N SER A 605 19.05 16.58 18.73
CA SER A 605 20.09 16.72 19.74
C SER A 605 21.46 17.00 19.09
N PRO A 606 22.21 18.03 19.53
CA PRO A 606 23.57 18.30 19.05
C PRO A 606 24.57 17.23 19.51
N THR A 607 24.23 16.47 20.57
CA THR A 607 24.96 15.29 21.01
C THR A 607 24.59 14.09 20.15
N VAL A 608 25.08 14.13 18.92
CA VAL A 608 25.05 13.02 17.98
C VAL A 608 25.97 11.92 18.49
N ASP A 609 25.47 10.69 18.54
CA ASP A 609 26.29 9.53 18.85
C ASP A 609 27.48 9.45 17.88
N SER A 610 28.67 9.17 18.41
CA SER A 610 29.91 9.17 17.61
C SER A 610 29.86 8.22 16.41
N LEU A 611 29.13 7.10 16.53
CA LEU A 611 28.94 6.15 15.43
C LEU A 611 28.03 6.72 14.34
N ASP A 612 26.97 7.43 14.71
CA ASP A 612 26.04 8.04 13.74
C ASP A 612 26.72 9.22 13.04
N ARG A 613 27.54 9.97 13.78
CA ARG A 613 28.39 11.01 13.21
C ARG A 613 29.36 10.43 12.20
N ALA A 614 30.07 9.34 12.53
CA ALA A 614 31.01 8.71 11.62
C ALA A 614 30.36 8.11 10.36
N ARG A 615 29.15 7.56 10.48
CA ARG A 615 28.45 6.90 9.37
C ARG A 615 27.71 7.87 8.46
N TYR A 616 27.10 8.90 9.03
CA TYR A 616 26.04 9.65 8.35
C TYR A 616 26.40 11.11 8.10
N TYR A 617 27.36 11.66 8.84
CA TYR A 617 27.77 13.04 8.65
C TYR A 617 28.83 13.07 7.56
N SER A 618 28.40 13.48 6.37
CA SER A 618 29.31 13.82 5.27
C SER A 618 30.15 15.06 5.64
N GLN A 619 31.21 15.33 4.88
CA GLN A 619 31.91 16.61 5.01
C GLN A 619 30.90 17.75 4.80
N PRO A 620 30.73 18.66 5.78
CA PRO A 620 29.72 19.70 5.71
C PRO A 620 29.89 20.56 4.45
N GLY A 621 28.78 20.91 3.81
CA GLY A 621 28.77 21.82 2.67
C GLY A 621 29.18 23.25 3.06
N GLN A 622 29.30 24.13 2.07
CA GLN A 622 29.45 25.56 2.37
C GLN A 622 28.12 26.17 2.85
N PRO A 623 28.16 27.20 3.72
CA PRO A 623 26.96 27.89 4.16
C PRO A 623 26.20 28.51 2.98
N ASN A 624 24.88 28.44 3.01
CA ASN A 624 24.02 29.16 2.07
C ASN A 624 23.94 30.66 2.40
N SER A 625 23.17 31.43 1.63
CA SER A 625 22.98 32.88 1.84
C SER A 625 22.32 33.24 3.17
N GLN A 626 21.68 32.28 3.84
CA GLN A 626 21.06 32.42 5.17
C GLN A 626 21.99 31.95 6.30
N GLY A 627 23.21 31.51 5.97
CA GLY A 627 24.19 31.00 6.93
C GLY A 627 23.96 29.55 7.36
N GLU A 628 23.03 28.84 6.71
CA GLU A 628 22.74 27.44 7.01
C GLU A 628 23.72 26.52 6.30
N VAL A 629 24.14 25.46 6.99
CA VAL A 629 25.08 24.46 6.48
C VAL A 629 24.36 23.13 6.31
N PHE A 630 24.43 22.58 5.10
CA PHE A 630 24.03 21.19 4.88
C PHE A 630 25.07 20.26 5.51
N VAL A 631 24.66 19.51 6.53
CA VAL A 631 25.57 18.64 7.29
C VAL A 631 25.51 17.20 6.76
N ALA A 632 24.30 16.69 6.61
CA ALA A 632 24.02 15.32 6.21
C ALA A 632 22.66 15.25 5.51
N ASP A 633 22.30 14.08 4.96
CA ASP A 633 21.02 13.88 4.29
C ASP A 633 19.84 14.32 5.17
N SER A 634 19.11 15.32 4.69
CA SER A 634 17.98 15.95 5.39
C SER A 634 18.32 16.62 6.74
N ILE A 635 19.59 16.84 7.05
CA ILE A 635 20.04 17.56 8.25
C ILE A 635 20.70 18.89 7.86
N ILE A 636 20.14 19.97 8.39
CA ILE A 636 20.63 21.32 8.21
C ILE A 636 21.06 21.86 9.56
N ARG A 637 22.23 22.49 9.62
CA ARG A 637 22.68 23.25 10.77
C ARG A 637 22.41 24.72 10.52
N ASP A 638 21.68 25.35 11.42
CA ASP A 638 21.43 26.79 11.36
C ASP A 638 22.66 27.60 11.77
N SER A 639 22.57 28.92 11.63
CA SER A 639 23.65 29.86 12.00
C SER A 639 23.96 29.88 13.50
N SER A 640 23.06 29.38 14.35
CA SER A 640 23.27 29.24 15.80
C SER A 640 23.99 27.94 16.17
N GLY A 641 24.20 27.04 15.20
CA GLY A 641 24.83 25.74 15.39
C GLY A 641 23.85 24.63 15.79
N GLN A 642 22.54 24.90 15.86
CA GLN A 642 21.51 23.91 16.12
C GLN A 642 21.22 23.11 14.84
N GLU A 643 21.17 21.80 14.97
CA GLU A 643 20.87 20.89 13.86
C GLU A 643 19.37 20.61 13.81
N HIS A 644 18.82 20.60 12.60
CA HIS A 644 17.42 20.34 12.33
C HIS A 644 17.30 19.28 11.25
N ILE A 645 16.39 18.34 11.45
CA ILE A 645 15.93 17.48 10.36
C ILE A 645 14.91 18.28 9.54
N GLN A 646 15.18 18.43 8.25
CA GLN A 646 14.26 19.02 7.28
C GLN A 646 13.46 17.90 6.60
N PHE A 647 12.14 17.89 6.78
CA PHE A 647 11.26 16.90 6.14
C PHE A 647 10.86 17.29 4.71
N TYR A 648 10.68 18.60 4.47
CA TYR A 648 10.41 19.17 3.16
C TYR A 648 10.83 20.64 3.12
N LYS A 649 11.09 21.18 1.93
CA LYS A 649 11.30 22.63 1.76
C LYS A 649 9.94 23.34 1.71
N PRO A 650 9.77 24.50 2.36
CA PRO A 650 8.56 25.30 2.20
C PRO A 650 8.29 25.59 0.71
N GLY A 651 7.20 25.04 0.16
CA GLY A 651 6.83 25.14 -1.25
C GLY A 651 7.05 23.86 -2.09
N ASP A 652 7.84 22.89 -1.62
CA ASP A 652 7.92 21.55 -2.21
C ASP A 652 6.88 20.65 -1.55
N GLN A 653 5.86 20.22 -2.31
CA GLN A 653 4.87 19.25 -1.84
C GLN A 653 5.42 17.81 -1.91
N THR A 654 6.48 17.49 -1.17
CA THR A 654 6.73 16.09 -0.79
C THR A 654 5.91 15.77 0.44
N GLN A 655 4.59 15.89 0.30
CA GLN A 655 3.69 15.54 1.37
C GLN A 655 3.82 14.02 1.62
N LEU A 656 3.99 13.65 2.89
CA LEU A 656 4.03 12.28 3.45
C LEU A 656 2.69 11.52 3.26
N THR A 657 1.90 11.88 2.25
CA THR A 657 0.44 11.86 2.26
C THR A 657 -0.14 10.94 1.21
N PHE A 658 0.21 9.66 1.23
CA PHE A 658 -0.62 8.70 0.49
C PHE A 658 -1.39 7.75 1.41
N TYR A 659 -0.96 7.60 2.67
CA TYR A 659 -1.58 6.67 3.61
C TYR A 659 -1.59 7.22 5.03
N THR A 660 -2.79 7.30 5.62
CA THR A 660 -3.02 7.72 7.02
C THR A 660 -2.17 6.95 8.03
N VAL A 661 -1.91 5.66 7.77
CA VAL A 661 -1.03 4.81 8.59
C VAL A 661 0.40 5.33 8.61
N ALA A 662 0.95 5.70 7.45
CA ALA A 662 2.30 6.25 7.36
C ALA A 662 2.40 7.65 8.01
N SER A 663 1.33 8.45 7.93
CA SER A 663 1.25 9.72 8.66
C SER A 663 1.24 9.50 10.17
N SER A 664 0.56 8.47 10.66
CA SER A 664 0.59 8.06 12.06
C SER A 664 1.99 7.61 12.50
N ASP A 665 2.71 6.84 11.67
CA ASP A 665 4.12 6.45 11.93
C ASP A 665 5.04 7.66 12.10
N ALA A 666 4.89 8.68 11.24
CA ALA A 666 5.65 9.92 11.37
C ALA A 666 5.27 10.70 12.62
N ALA A 667 3.96 10.87 12.85
CA ALA A 667 3.44 11.65 13.97
C ALA A 667 3.94 11.10 15.31
N ARG A 668 3.86 9.79 15.54
CA ARG A 668 4.28 9.20 16.82
C ARG A 668 5.74 9.46 17.16
N LEU A 669 6.65 9.30 16.20
CA LEU A 669 8.08 9.54 16.43
C LEU A 669 8.41 11.01 16.62
N ILE A 670 7.80 11.89 15.83
CA ILE A 670 8.00 13.34 15.95
C ILE A 670 7.45 13.85 17.29
N ILE A 671 6.23 13.46 17.66
CA ILE A 671 5.59 13.85 18.93
C ILE A 671 6.46 13.40 20.10
N LEU A 672 6.87 12.12 20.11
CA LEU A 672 7.72 11.59 21.16
C LEU A 672 9.11 12.23 21.21
N HIS A 673 9.69 12.56 20.05
CA HIS A 673 10.97 13.27 20.01
C HIS A 673 10.84 14.68 20.62
N LEU A 674 9.75 15.39 20.34
CA LEU A 674 9.53 16.75 20.83
C LEU A 674 9.11 16.80 22.31
N HIS A 675 8.30 15.84 22.76
CA HIS A 675 7.61 15.93 24.05
C HIS A 675 7.93 14.78 25.01
N GLY A 676 8.52 13.69 24.54
CA GLY A 676 8.79 12.49 25.31
C GLY A 676 7.51 11.75 25.70
N GLY A 677 7.62 10.88 26.71
CA GLY A 677 6.47 10.14 27.23
C GLY A 677 6.17 8.87 26.44
N ILE A 678 4.89 8.54 26.30
CA ILE A 678 4.40 7.33 25.64
C ILE A 678 3.38 7.68 24.56
N TYR A 679 3.51 7.05 23.41
CA TYR A 679 2.54 7.07 22.33
C TYR A 679 1.76 5.76 22.33
N LEU A 680 0.44 5.86 22.12
CA LEU A 680 -0.46 4.72 21.94
C LEU A 680 -1.33 4.92 20.70
N ASP A 681 -1.60 3.83 19.98
CA ASP A 681 -2.69 3.82 19.01
C ASP A 681 -4.03 3.96 19.74
N ILE A 682 -5.00 4.63 19.10
CA ILE A 682 -6.26 5.00 19.75
C ILE A 682 -7.18 3.82 20.04
N ASP A 683 -6.93 2.67 19.40
CA ASP A 683 -7.67 1.42 19.59
C ASP A 683 -6.96 0.48 20.57
N MET A 684 -6.10 1.04 21.42
CA MET A 684 -5.60 0.39 22.63
C MET A 684 -6.57 0.59 23.80
N LEU A 685 -6.75 -0.45 24.63
CA LEU A 685 -7.43 -0.36 25.92
C LEU A 685 -6.40 -0.46 27.02
N LEU A 686 -6.32 0.58 27.87
CA LEU A 686 -5.47 0.55 29.04
C LEU A 686 -6.14 -0.29 30.14
N LEU A 687 -5.42 -1.29 30.66
CA LEU A 687 -5.91 -2.23 31.67
C LEU A 687 -5.24 -2.05 33.04
N ARG A 688 -4.08 -1.39 33.08
CA ARG A 688 -3.29 -1.19 34.31
C ARG A 688 -2.54 0.15 34.27
N ASP A 689 -2.16 0.65 35.44
CA ASP A 689 -1.26 1.79 35.63
C ASP A 689 0.10 1.53 34.95
N MET A 690 0.41 2.33 33.93
CA MET A 690 1.64 2.22 33.15
C MET A 690 2.81 2.92 33.83
N ARG A 691 2.58 3.73 34.87
CA ARG A 691 3.62 4.53 35.52
C ARG A 691 4.85 3.72 35.94
N PRO A 692 4.75 2.51 36.55
CA PRO A 692 5.93 1.74 36.91
C PRO A 692 6.82 1.35 35.72
N LEU A 693 6.25 1.16 34.53
CA LEU A 693 7.00 0.84 33.30
C LEU A 693 7.70 2.09 32.71
N LEU A 694 7.11 3.27 32.91
CA LEU A 694 7.53 4.52 32.29
C LEU A 694 8.54 5.31 33.14
N LEU A 695 8.44 5.21 34.47
CA LEU A 695 9.34 5.91 35.39
C LEU A 695 10.84 5.58 35.24
N PRO A 696 11.27 4.35 34.90
CA PRO A 696 12.68 4.05 34.63
C PRO A 696 13.31 4.92 33.53
N GLY A 697 12.51 5.52 32.65
CA GLY A 697 12.99 6.41 31.57
C GLY A 697 13.73 5.69 30.44
N ARG A 698 13.78 4.35 30.46
CA ARG A 698 14.34 3.55 29.36
C ARG A 698 13.38 3.56 28.18
N ALA A 699 13.90 3.83 26.99
CA ALA A 699 13.15 3.76 25.74
C ALA A 699 12.69 2.32 25.46
N PHE A 700 11.42 2.13 25.13
CA PHE A 700 10.89 0.81 24.76
C PHE A 700 9.77 0.88 23.72
N SER A 701 9.52 -0.26 23.08
CA SER A 701 8.46 -0.49 22.10
C SER A 701 7.78 -1.81 22.41
N GLU A 702 6.53 -1.96 22.00
CA GLU A 702 5.89 -3.27 21.92
C GLU A 702 6.63 -4.18 20.91
N ARG A 703 6.65 -5.49 21.15
CA ARG A 703 7.07 -6.52 20.19
C ARG A 703 5.92 -6.94 19.28
N TRP A 704 6.23 -7.20 18.03
CA TRP A 704 5.27 -7.80 17.09
C TRP A 704 5.13 -9.32 17.31
N GLY A 705 4.07 -9.72 18.01
CA GLY A 705 3.73 -11.13 18.26
C GLY A 705 4.82 -11.95 18.97
N ALA A 706 4.79 -13.28 18.79
CA ALA A 706 5.76 -14.22 19.38
C ALA A 706 6.83 -14.72 18.38
N HIS A 707 7.09 -13.92 17.35
CA HIS A 707 8.12 -14.22 16.35
C HIS A 707 9.50 -14.03 16.96
N SER A 708 10.47 -14.91 16.67
CA SER A 708 11.84 -14.81 17.20
C SER A 708 12.72 -13.81 16.44
N ASP A 709 12.24 -13.25 15.33
CA ASP A 709 13.00 -12.30 14.51
C ASP A 709 13.31 -11.02 15.33
N PRO A 710 14.60 -10.65 15.44
CA PRO A 710 15.02 -9.50 16.25
C PRO A 710 14.58 -8.14 15.68
N THR A 711 14.18 -8.07 14.42
CA THR A 711 13.80 -6.83 13.71
C THR A 711 12.35 -6.42 13.95
N LEU A 712 11.57 -7.25 14.65
CA LEU A 712 10.13 -7.11 14.78
C LEU A 712 9.72 -6.24 15.98
N TYR A 713 9.75 -4.93 15.76
CA TYR A 713 9.19 -3.93 16.66
C TYR A 713 7.77 -3.55 16.22
N ASN A 714 6.87 -3.39 17.17
CA ASN A 714 5.53 -2.86 16.99
C ASN A 714 5.46 -1.44 17.58
N ASN A 715 4.80 -0.53 16.87
CA ASN A 715 4.67 0.88 17.23
C ASN A 715 3.25 1.31 17.62
N ALA A 716 2.35 0.35 17.83
CA ALA A 716 1.06 0.61 18.49
C ALA A 716 1.27 1.16 19.91
N LEU A 717 2.38 0.81 20.56
CA LEU A 717 2.82 1.40 21.81
C LEU A 717 4.34 1.61 21.81
N VAL A 718 4.77 2.86 22.01
CA VAL A 718 6.19 3.25 22.05
C VAL A 718 6.40 4.32 23.13
N ALA A 719 7.43 4.14 23.96
CA ALA A 719 7.87 5.14 24.91
C ALA A 719 9.29 5.60 24.58
N LEU A 720 9.48 6.92 24.40
CA LEU A 720 10.78 7.52 24.13
C LEU A 720 10.97 8.77 24.99
N PRO A 721 12.18 9.01 25.53
CA PRO A 721 12.49 10.29 26.14
C PRO A 721 12.62 11.39 25.09
N ALA A 722 12.16 12.60 25.44
CA ALA A 722 12.24 13.79 24.59
C ALA A 722 13.70 14.10 24.25
N ASN A 723 13.95 14.49 22.99
CA ASN A 723 15.24 14.89 22.45
C ASN A 723 16.41 13.95 22.82
N SER A 724 16.13 12.65 22.94
CA SER A 724 17.12 11.62 23.24
C SER A 724 17.95 11.21 22.02
N THR A 725 19.09 10.56 22.26
CA THR A 725 19.90 9.94 21.19
C THR A 725 19.08 8.92 20.40
N MET A 726 18.30 8.07 21.08
CA MET A 726 17.41 7.09 20.43
C MET A 726 16.32 7.75 19.59
N SER A 727 15.60 8.74 20.11
CA SER A 727 14.56 9.43 19.33
C SER A 727 15.13 10.16 18.11
N SER A 728 16.29 10.82 18.27
CA SER A 728 17.01 11.49 17.17
C SER A 728 17.47 10.48 16.11
N TYR A 729 17.97 9.33 16.54
CA TYR A 729 18.40 8.25 15.67
C TYR A 729 17.25 7.67 14.84
N LEU A 730 16.11 7.35 15.47
CA LEU A 730 14.93 6.85 14.77
C LEU A 730 14.37 7.87 13.78
N LEU A 731 14.32 9.15 14.17
CA LEU A 731 13.82 10.23 13.32
C LEU A 731 14.74 10.49 12.12
N THR A 732 16.06 10.52 12.36
CA THR A 732 17.08 10.68 11.31
C THR A 732 17.04 9.50 10.35
N GLY A 733 17.02 8.27 10.86
CA GLY A 733 16.97 7.04 10.06
C GLY A 733 15.74 7.01 9.16
N GLY A 734 14.55 7.24 9.73
CA GLY A 734 13.30 7.27 8.97
C GLY A 734 13.29 8.36 7.89
N THR A 735 13.81 9.56 8.19
CA THR A 735 13.90 10.66 7.21
C THR A 735 14.82 10.30 6.04
N ARG A 736 15.99 9.72 6.33
CA ARG A 736 16.99 9.35 5.32
C ARG A 736 16.52 8.22 4.40
N MET A 737 15.67 7.34 4.91
CA MET A 737 14.96 6.34 4.12
C MET A 737 13.73 6.91 3.38
N GLY A 738 13.64 8.24 3.26
CA GLY A 738 12.54 8.94 2.60
C GLY A 738 11.27 8.93 3.44
N LEU A 739 11.35 9.33 4.71
CA LEU A 739 10.20 9.42 5.63
C LEU A 739 9.52 8.05 5.87
N MET A 740 10.30 6.97 5.89
CA MET A 740 9.84 5.61 6.18
C MET A 740 9.97 5.33 7.67
N TYR A 741 8.90 5.60 8.42
CA TYR A 741 8.88 5.48 9.88
C TYR A 741 8.27 4.18 10.40
N HIS A 742 7.96 3.23 9.53
CA HIS A 742 7.39 1.95 9.92
C HIS A 742 8.41 1.12 10.73
N PHE A 743 8.01 0.59 11.88
CA PHE A 743 8.94 0.00 12.85
C PHE A 743 9.57 -1.33 12.41
N MET A 744 8.98 -2.06 11.45
CA MET A 744 9.69 -3.18 10.81
C MET A 744 10.93 -2.72 10.02
N ILE A 745 10.90 -1.52 9.44
CA ILE A 745 12.05 -0.97 8.69
C ILE A 745 13.07 -0.40 9.67
N LEU A 746 12.61 0.40 10.64
CA LEU A 746 13.48 0.92 11.69
C LEU A 746 14.09 -0.20 12.55
N GLY A 747 13.37 -1.30 12.75
CA GLY A 747 13.85 -2.49 13.44
C GLY A 747 15.00 -3.19 12.71
N ARG A 748 14.92 -3.30 11.38
CA ARG A 748 16.02 -3.81 10.55
C ARG A 748 17.25 -2.90 10.65
N MET A 749 17.05 -1.60 10.56
CA MET A 749 18.11 -0.58 10.74
C MET A 749 18.77 -0.71 12.12
N MET A 750 17.99 -0.77 13.19
CA MET A 750 18.53 -0.94 14.55
C MET A 750 19.36 -2.21 14.70
N VAL A 751 18.88 -3.34 14.18
CA VAL A 751 19.58 -4.63 14.27
C VAL A 751 20.85 -4.64 13.41
N SER A 752 20.80 -4.19 12.16
CA SER A 752 21.96 -4.19 11.26
C SER A 752 23.08 -3.29 11.78
N GLU A 753 22.74 -2.28 12.57
CA GLU A 753 23.69 -1.31 13.10
C GLU A 753 24.15 -1.58 14.53
N GLY A 754 23.65 -2.65 15.15
CA GLY A 754 23.99 -3.04 16.52
C GLY A 754 23.37 -2.15 17.60
N ARG A 755 22.26 -1.46 17.30
CA ARG A 755 21.48 -0.61 18.23
C ARG A 755 20.13 -1.24 18.62
N ASN A 756 20.09 -2.56 18.69
CA ASN A 756 18.92 -3.30 19.16
C ASN A 756 18.83 -3.28 20.70
N GLU A 757 17.82 -3.94 21.24
CA GLU A 757 17.53 -4.03 22.68
C GLU A 757 18.67 -4.55 23.59
N ILE A 758 19.72 -5.16 23.03
CA ILE A 758 20.88 -5.66 23.80
C ILE A 758 21.68 -4.50 24.40
N ASP A 759 21.79 -3.38 23.70
CA ASP A 759 22.46 -2.19 24.22
C ASP A 759 21.48 -1.42 25.13
N ALA A 760 21.54 -1.66 26.44
CA ALA A 760 20.65 -1.02 27.41
C ALA A 760 20.76 0.53 27.44
N GLY A 761 21.90 1.09 27.02
CA GLY A 761 22.15 2.53 27.04
C GLY A 761 21.78 3.25 25.74
N ARG A 762 21.78 2.54 24.60
CA ARG A 762 21.57 3.13 23.25
C ARG A 762 20.54 2.42 22.40
N GLY A 763 19.96 1.32 22.86
CA GLY A 763 18.99 0.49 22.14
C GLY A 763 17.55 0.76 22.55
N LEU A 764 16.61 0.36 21.70
CA LEU A 764 15.19 0.37 21.98
C LEU A 764 14.79 -0.99 22.57
N LEU A 765 14.33 -1.04 23.82
CA LEU A 765 13.90 -2.29 24.45
C LEU A 765 12.60 -2.79 23.81
N LYS A 766 12.45 -4.10 23.56
CA LYS A 766 11.15 -4.68 23.22
C LYS A 766 10.51 -5.28 24.46
N LEU A 767 9.28 -4.87 24.72
CA LEU A 767 8.41 -5.52 25.69
C LEU A 767 7.44 -6.44 24.94
N GLU A 768 7.20 -7.62 25.52
CA GLU A 768 6.51 -8.70 24.83
C GLU A 768 5.02 -8.41 24.62
N SER A 769 4.39 -9.03 23.61
CA SER A 769 2.96 -8.83 23.35
C SER A 769 2.10 -9.21 24.56
N ALA A 770 2.56 -10.09 25.45
CA ALA A 770 1.87 -10.39 26.72
C ALA A 770 1.57 -9.15 27.59
N PHE A 771 2.33 -8.06 27.44
CA PHE A 771 2.17 -6.84 28.22
C PHE A 771 1.05 -5.96 27.66
N PHE A 772 0.87 -5.93 26.34
CA PHE A 772 0.06 -4.90 25.65
C PHE A 772 -0.92 -5.44 24.61
N ASP A 773 -0.66 -6.63 24.08
CA ASP A 773 -1.57 -7.37 23.21
C ASP A 773 -1.46 -8.89 23.41
N PRO A 774 -1.99 -9.40 24.54
CA PRO A 774 -1.85 -10.80 24.92
C PRO A 774 -2.30 -11.84 23.90
N PRO A 775 -3.45 -11.67 23.20
CA PRO A 775 -3.92 -12.73 22.31
C PRO A 775 -3.10 -12.88 21.03
N TRP A 776 -2.21 -11.93 20.67
CA TRP A 776 -1.46 -11.95 19.41
C TRP A 776 -0.80 -13.31 19.12
N PRO A 777 0.00 -13.90 20.03
CA PRO A 777 0.68 -15.17 19.72
C PRO A 777 -0.29 -16.32 19.43
N ALA A 778 -1.47 -16.32 20.06
CA ALA A 778 -2.50 -17.32 19.80
C ALA A 778 -3.16 -17.10 18.44
N MET A 779 -3.40 -15.84 18.04
CA MET A 779 -3.96 -15.48 16.73
C MET A 779 -3.01 -15.82 15.58
N ASP A 780 -1.70 -15.75 15.82
CA ASP A 780 -0.67 -16.20 14.88
C ASP A 780 -0.48 -17.73 14.86
N GLY A 781 -1.19 -18.48 15.72
CA GLY A 781 -1.03 -19.93 15.85
C GLY A 781 0.32 -20.36 16.44
N MET A 782 1.00 -19.46 17.16
CA MET A 782 2.33 -19.68 17.72
C MET A 782 2.36 -19.82 19.25
N ALA A 783 1.24 -19.54 19.93
CA ALA A 783 1.14 -19.70 21.38
C ALA A 783 1.37 -21.16 21.78
N THR A 784 2.14 -21.36 22.85
CA THR A 784 2.34 -22.65 23.52
C THR A 784 1.70 -22.61 24.91
N GLY A 785 1.33 -23.79 25.43
CA GLY A 785 0.70 -23.90 26.74
C GLY A 785 -0.83 -23.78 26.70
N ARG A 786 -1.42 -23.39 27.83
CA ARG A 786 -2.88 -23.20 27.97
C ARG A 786 -3.33 -21.90 27.31
N CYS A 787 -4.61 -21.81 26.97
CA CYS A 787 -5.19 -20.57 26.46
C CYS A 787 -5.14 -19.45 27.52
N LEU A 788 -5.38 -18.22 27.09
CA LEU A 788 -5.57 -17.07 27.98
C LEU A 788 -7.01 -17.05 28.52
N VAL A 789 -7.25 -16.16 29.48
CA VAL A 789 -8.60 -15.82 29.94
C VAL A 789 -8.86 -14.37 29.55
N PRO A 790 -9.87 -14.09 28.70
CA PRO A 790 -10.65 -15.05 27.91
C PRO A 790 -9.83 -15.74 26.83
N CYS A 791 -10.29 -16.93 26.41
CA CYS A 791 -9.70 -17.65 25.28
C CYS A 791 -10.31 -17.15 23.97
N LEU A 792 -9.62 -16.24 23.28
CA LEU A 792 -10.07 -15.68 22.00
C LEU A 792 -9.44 -16.43 20.81
N ARG A 793 -10.24 -16.70 19.77
CA ARG A 793 -9.80 -17.42 18.54
C ARG A 793 -9.78 -16.53 17.30
N SER A 794 -10.51 -15.42 17.34
CA SER A 794 -10.53 -14.40 16.30
C SER A 794 -10.46 -13.01 16.93
N TRP A 795 -9.80 -12.07 16.23
CA TRP A 795 -9.86 -10.64 16.54
C TRP A 795 -11.29 -10.10 16.66
N SER A 796 -12.27 -10.76 16.06
CA SER A 796 -13.68 -10.34 16.12
C SER A 796 -14.39 -10.75 17.41
N ASP A 797 -13.85 -11.71 18.17
CA ASP A 797 -14.60 -12.37 19.25
C ASP A 797 -14.83 -11.44 20.43
N VAL A 798 -13.90 -10.52 20.70
CA VAL A 798 -14.02 -9.51 21.76
C VAL A 798 -15.26 -8.60 21.58
N PHE A 799 -15.74 -8.47 20.33
CA PHE A 799 -16.89 -7.64 19.98
C PHE A 799 -18.23 -8.40 20.01
N LYS A 800 -18.23 -9.73 20.21
CA LYS A 800 -19.44 -10.56 20.12
C LYS A 800 -20.01 -10.93 21.48
N ALA A 801 -21.32 -11.00 21.58
CA ALA A 801 -22.01 -11.49 22.75
C ALA A 801 -21.74 -12.99 22.95
N ARG A 802 -21.80 -13.77 21.88
CA ARG A 802 -21.54 -15.21 21.88
C ARG A 802 -20.20 -15.52 21.22
N ILE A 803 -19.30 -16.11 21.99
CA ILE A 803 -18.02 -16.64 21.53
C ILE A 803 -18.15 -18.18 21.48
N SER A 804 -17.08 -18.88 21.07
CA SER A 804 -17.00 -20.34 21.15
C SER A 804 -17.12 -20.86 22.58
N ASP A 805 -17.60 -22.10 22.72
CA ASP A 805 -17.83 -22.76 24.02
C ASP A 805 -16.55 -22.92 24.87
N ASP A 806 -15.37 -22.77 24.27
CA ASP A 806 -14.06 -22.86 24.92
C ASP A 806 -13.53 -21.53 25.47
N GLU A 807 -14.32 -20.44 25.45
CA GLU A 807 -13.96 -19.11 25.98
C GLU A 807 -13.34 -19.19 27.38
N TRP A 808 -13.89 -20.05 28.24
CA TRP A 808 -13.52 -20.23 29.64
C TRP A 808 -12.65 -21.47 29.89
N SER A 809 -12.16 -22.14 28.83
CA SER A 809 -11.39 -23.39 28.95
C SER A 809 -10.10 -23.28 29.78
N ALA A 810 -9.57 -22.07 29.92
CA ALA A 810 -8.37 -21.78 30.71
C ALA A 810 -8.65 -21.14 32.08
N TYR A 811 -9.91 -20.96 32.46
CA TYR A 811 -10.28 -20.38 33.75
C TYR A 811 -10.40 -21.46 34.82
N ASP A 812 -9.62 -21.33 35.89
CA ASP A 812 -9.57 -22.30 36.99
C ASP A 812 -10.36 -21.85 38.24
N GLY A 813 -10.98 -20.66 38.19
CA GLY A 813 -11.70 -20.06 39.32
C GLY A 813 -13.20 -20.39 39.33
N GLU A 814 -13.89 -19.93 40.38
CA GLU A 814 -15.35 -19.97 40.42
C GLU A 814 -15.93 -18.93 39.45
N MET A 815 -16.84 -19.38 38.58
CA MET A 815 -17.47 -18.50 37.61
C MET A 815 -18.33 -17.46 38.31
N ALA A 816 -18.23 -16.21 37.85
CA ALA A 816 -19.16 -15.17 38.26
C ALA A 816 -20.61 -15.57 37.93
N PRO A 817 -21.60 -15.13 38.73
CA PRO A 817 -23.00 -15.39 38.42
C PRO A 817 -23.35 -14.80 37.04
N PHE A 818 -24.26 -15.45 36.33
CA PHE A 818 -24.76 -14.92 35.06
C PHE A 818 -25.38 -13.54 35.28
N SER A 819 -24.84 -12.54 34.58
CA SER A 819 -25.42 -11.21 34.49
C SER A 819 -26.78 -11.25 33.80
N GLU A 820 -27.55 -10.16 33.93
CA GLU A 820 -28.87 -9.99 33.26
C GLU A 820 -28.80 -10.22 31.74
N HIS A 821 -27.62 -10.03 31.13
CA HIS A 821 -27.38 -10.21 29.70
C HIS A 821 -26.88 -11.61 29.32
N GLY A 822 -26.99 -12.59 30.22
CA GLY A 822 -26.77 -14.00 29.91
C GLY A 822 -25.30 -14.41 29.74
N ASN A 823 -24.35 -13.65 30.30
CA ASN A 823 -22.94 -14.03 30.36
C ASN A 823 -22.34 -13.76 31.76
N ASN A 824 -21.18 -14.36 32.03
CA ASN A 824 -20.43 -14.33 33.29
C ASN A 824 -19.10 -13.57 33.15
N ARG A 825 -19.01 -12.66 32.18
CA ARG A 825 -17.81 -11.86 31.90
C ARG A 825 -17.67 -10.74 32.92
N THR A 826 -16.44 -10.53 33.38
CA THR A 826 -16.08 -9.47 34.34
C THR A 826 -14.71 -8.90 34.00
N MET A 827 -14.46 -7.63 34.34
CA MET A 827 -13.15 -6.99 34.13
C MET A 827 -11.99 -7.78 34.78
N GLU A 828 -12.24 -8.41 35.93
CA GLU A 828 -11.27 -9.25 36.64
C GLU A 828 -10.72 -10.38 35.76
N ASN A 829 -11.52 -10.89 34.83
CA ASN A 829 -11.17 -12.02 34.00
C ASN A 829 -10.60 -11.62 32.63
N PHE A 830 -10.54 -10.32 32.30
CA PHE A 830 -10.07 -9.86 30.99
C PHE A 830 -8.55 -9.66 30.97
N PHE A 831 -7.82 -10.67 30.50
CA PHE A 831 -6.35 -10.68 30.37
C PHE A 831 -5.62 -10.17 31.62
N ARG A 832 -6.09 -10.58 32.80
CA ARG A 832 -5.61 -10.12 34.11
C ARG A 832 -4.08 -10.21 34.20
N GLY A 833 -3.42 -9.07 34.38
CA GLY A 833 -1.96 -8.94 34.47
C GLY A 833 -1.37 -8.07 33.37
N ALA A 834 -1.99 -8.06 32.18
CA ALA A 834 -1.59 -7.19 31.08
C ALA A 834 -1.82 -5.70 31.42
N TRP A 835 -1.01 -4.83 30.82
CA TRP A 835 -1.14 -3.38 30.94
C TRP A 835 -2.06 -2.78 29.90
N ALA A 836 -2.15 -3.39 28.72
CA ALA A 836 -3.06 -2.95 27.69
C ALA A 836 -3.57 -4.13 26.84
N TYR A 837 -4.53 -3.84 25.97
CA TYR A 837 -5.05 -4.72 24.93
C TYR A 837 -5.25 -3.95 23.62
N HIS A 838 -4.79 -4.49 22.50
CA HIS A 838 -4.91 -3.86 21.18
C HIS A 838 -6.12 -4.43 20.42
N MET A 839 -6.96 -3.57 19.84
CA MET A 839 -8.19 -3.97 19.13
C MET A 839 -8.04 -4.18 17.61
N HIS A 840 -6.81 -4.08 17.07
CA HIS A 840 -6.42 -4.46 15.70
C HIS A 840 -7.22 -3.83 14.57
N ASN A 841 -7.36 -2.50 14.58
CA ASN A 841 -7.85 -1.74 13.43
C ASN A 841 -9.21 -2.23 12.88
N ARG A 842 -10.05 -2.85 13.73
CA ARG A 842 -11.39 -3.35 13.35
C ARG A 842 -12.37 -2.18 13.25
N TRP A 843 -12.06 -1.15 12.47
CA TRP A 843 -12.73 0.15 12.44
C TRP A 843 -14.23 0.08 12.17
N ASN A 844 -14.67 -0.89 11.36
CA ASN A 844 -16.07 -1.12 11.00
C ASN A 844 -16.84 -2.02 12.00
N ALA A 845 -16.17 -2.59 13.00
CA ALA A 845 -16.85 -3.44 13.98
C ALA A 845 -17.74 -2.58 14.90
N VAL A 846 -18.93 -3.10 15.23
CA VAL A 846 -19.77 -2.60 16.31
C VAL A 846 -19.78 -3.71 17.36
N TYR A 847 -19.59 -3.34 18.62
CA TYR A 847 -19.63 -4.34 19.70
C TYR A 847 -21.09 -4.66 20.06
N GLU A 848 -21.36 -5.93 20.29
CA GLU A 848 -22.66 -6.44 20.69
C GLU A 848 -22.87 -6.31 22.20
N GLU A 849 -24.13 -6.23 22.61
CA GLU A 849 -24.50 -6.26 24.01
C GLU A 849 -24.08 -7.60 24.65
N GLY A 850 -23.39 -7.52 25.78
CA GLY A 850 -22.81 -8.66 26.49
C GLY A 850 -21.42 -9.06 25.99
N SER A 851 -20.88 -8.44 24.94
CA SER A 851 -19.49 -8.65 24.50
C SER A 851 -18.47 -8.19 25.55
N TRP A 852 -17.20 -8.60 25.41
CA TRP A 852 -16.13 -8.13 26.29
C TRP A 852 -15.97 -6.61 26.25
N ILE A 853 -16.03 -6.01 25.05
CA ILE A 853 -15.99 -4.55 24.90
C ILE A 853 -17.15 -3.87 25.64
N ASP A 854 -18.35 -4.43 25.57
CA ASP A 854 -19.52 -3.90 26.26
C ASP A 854 -19.40 -3.99 27.79
N VAL A 855 -18.86 -5.11 28.30
CA VAL A 855 -18.57 -5.29 29.73
C VAL A 855 -17.55 -4.26 30.21
N ILE A 856 -16.48 -4.02 29.44
CA ILE A 856 -15.46 -3.02 29.73
C ILE A 856 -16.08 -1.61 29.74
N ALA A 857 -16.82 -1.25 28.68
CA ALA A 857 -17.46 0.05 28.56
C ALA A 857 -18.40 0.32 29.75
N ARG A 858 -19.26 -0.63 30.11
CA ARG A 858 -20.17 -0.48 31.26
C ARG A 858 -19.44 -0.41 32.59
N SER A 859 -18.34 -1.14 32.77
CA SER A 859 -17.54 -1.07 33.99
C SER A 859 -16.89 0.31 34.15
N HIS A 860 -16.41 0.91 33.06
CA HIS A 860 -15.94 2.29 33.08
C HIS A 860 -17.07 3.27 33.42
N ASP A 861 -18.26 3.09 32.84
CA ASP A 861 -19.41 3.95 33.11
C ASP A 861 -19.85 3.91 34.59
N ARG A 862 -19.79 2.73 35.23
CA ARG A 862 -19.99 2.57 36.68
C ARG A 862 -19.01 3.38 37.51
N PHE A 863 -17.74 3.40 37.11
CA PHE A 863 -16.72 4.19 37.79
C PHE A 863 -17.06 5.68 37.69
N PHE A 864 -17.36 6.21 36.50
CA PHE A 864 -17.71 7.63 36.32
C PHE A 864 -19.02 8.06 36.99
N THR A 865 -19.98 7.15 37.13
CA THR A 865 -21.26 7.38 37.85
C THR A 865 -21.11 7.28 39.37
N GLY A 866 -19.95 6.81 39.87
CA GLY A 866 -19.74 6.54 41.30
C GLY A 866 -20.45 5.29 41.82
N ALA A 867 -21.10 4.51 40.93
CA ALA A 867 -21.78 3.25 41.26
C ALA A 867 -20.80 2.09 41.55
N GLY A 868 -19.53 2.24 41.14
CA GLY A 868 -18.45 1.29 41.39
C GLY A 868 -17.11 1.99 41.63
N THR A 869 -16.06 1.19 41.80
CA THR A 869 -14.67 1.67 41.85
C THR A 869 -13.94 1.32 40.55
N ASN A 870 -12.74 1.85 40.35
CA ASN A 870 -11.85 1.33 39.32
C ASN A 870 -11.20 0.00 39.75
N ALA A 871 -10.33 -0.52 38.88
CA ALA A 871 -9.57 -1.76 39.11
C ALA A 871 -8.76 -1.79 40.41
N TYR A 872 -8.46 -0.61 40.99
CA TYR A 872 -7.66 -0.43 42.20
C TYR A 872 -8.49 -0.15 43.47
N GLY A 873 -9.82 -0.17 43.38
CA GLY A 873 -10.70 0.18 44.50
C GLY A 873 -10.86 1.69 44.72
N GLU A 874 -10.40 2.52 43.80
CA GLU A 874 -10.52 3.98 43.90
C GLU A 874 -11.89 4.43 43.38
N LYS A 875 -12.51 5.40 44.05
CA LYS A 875 -13.77 6.02 43.61
C LYS A 875 -13.50 7.21 42.71
N TRP A 876 -14.40 7.46 41.77
CA TRP A 876 -14.38 8.69 41.00
C TRP A 876 -14.66 9.89 41.90
N THR A 877 -13.73 10.85 41.94
CA THR A 877 -13.77 12.04 42.80
C THR A 877 -13.79 13.35 42.02
N GLU A 878 -13.64 13.27 40.70
CA GLU A 878 -13.63 14.41 39.78
C GLU A 878 -15.06 14.81 39.37
N LYS A 879 -15.19 15.93 38.63
CA LYS A 879 -16.50 16.42 38.16
C LYS A 879 -17.29 15.33 37.41
N THR A 880 -18.58 15.21 37.73
CA THR A 880 -19.51 14.32 37.03
C THR A 880 -19.58 14.71 35.55
N LEU A 881 -19.35 13.76 34.65
CA LEU A 881 -19.56 13.94 33.22
C LEU A 881 -21.03 14.29 32.96
N SER A 882 -21.32 15.25 32.08
CA SER A 882 -22.68 15.74 31.81
C SER A 882 -23.68 14.65 31.41
N GLN A 883 -23.22 13.57 30.78
CA GLN A 883 -24.05 12.41 30.42
C GLN A 883 -24.42 11.49 31.61
N TYR A 884 -23.74 11.63 32.74
CA TYR A 884 -23.95 10.85 33.97
C TYR A 884 -24.48 11.70 35.12
N ALA A 885 -24.69 13.00 34.90
CA ALA A 885 -25.44 13.83 35.82
C ALA A 885 -26.91 13.39 35.73
N THR A 886 -27.38 12.64 36.72
CA THR A 886 -28.82 12.54 36.98
C THR A 886 -29.35 13.96 37.12
N GLU A 887 -30.36 14.33 36.31
CA GLU A 887 -31.17 15.51 36.56
C GLU A 887 -31.61 15.45 38.03
N SER A 888 -31.08 16.37 38.84
CA SER A 888 -31.40 16.51 40.26
C SER A 888 -32.74 17.17 40.45
#